data_AF-A0A9K3GL15-F1
#
_entry.id   AF-A0A9K3GL15-F1
#
_cell.length_a   1.000
_cell.length_b   1.000
_cell.length_c   1.000
_cell.angle_alpha   90.00
_cell.angle_beta   90.00
_cell.angle_gamma   90.00
#
_symmetry.space_group_name_H-M   'P 1'
#
loop_
_entity.id
_entity.type
_entity.pdbx_description
1 polymer ?
#
loop_
_entity_poly.entity_id
_entity_poly.type
_entity_poly.pdbx_seq_one_letter_code
_entity_poly.pdbx_strand_id
1 'polypeptide(L)'
;MCLTLRSFTALGNEMRTFETGLVQGWLASCDAIALRELRKPLLSERRKRSARVRIDLARHQMDGQPPEDGTTEKERERDRGRERERGAHRVKDALPADFEAPDVTSLILGSDLEVAVNLSADHMDRVNGLISEASMLSRLEFTITDTLSNVALQKIKFRHYADEINRLVGAMKAAVAGLAPAEKALVMPAVRQCAIMLRPGFGPLNWNSLSVPSYISDCGAAVGRLQQVTSQIVASARLLQKAARAIEAVKIVPSSTADLTGVSGGVPTIDELMTVLGVQRAAAVETALKQYASMVTSLKKIEETITGDASGKCALMSEYYAYWDRRVFKALTTMVLGGFSRLKKLLLGPTDRSEPLFRVSASLSVPDILQTPSLHHVQKVLAELQDDLVRCTIPFLRWEDGTCLQMEPQPISLSHSLANGDRRGDGNPEGSVVVKSSQVYLIGDSAGSIGVTDPDLAVFTYYSDMLGDSQVEGAKNGVTRIVSVGTTNIQRFFREWHQHERIWKVDRQGTLARFVAKSPSLSLYHETMAHYKHLYTKFSEAADGTTPDGTIPVVKEVDFVRINCKPLVSGIANQCELWVHSLGYVLTSSHRKTVLQLANTVDRYAMRLVQEPRDLAALKDILAAQADLRENGDFEQ
;
A
#
# COMPACT_ATOMS: atom_id res chain seq x y z
N MET A 1 -9.69 82.95 -71.28
CA MET A 1 -10.61 81.80 -71.15
C MET A 1 -10.08 80.49 -71.75
N CYS A 2 -9.55 80.46 -72.98
CA CYS A 2 -9.04 79.20 -73.58
C CYS A 2 -7.75 78.64 -72.95
N LEU A 3 -6.85 79.49 -72.44
CA LEU A 3 -5.60 79.05 -71.77
C LEU A 3 -5.87 78.43 -70.40
N THR A 4 -6.81 78.98 -69.64
CA THR A 4 -7.25 78.44 -68.34
C THR A 4 -8.02 77.12 -68.50
N LEU A 5 -8.82 76.96 -69.57
CA LEU A 5 -9.52 75.70 -69.82
C LEU A 5 -8.54 74.56 -70.14
N ARG A 6 -7.46 74.84 -70.88
CA ARG A 6 -6.39 73.87 -71.21
C ARG A 6 -5.57 73.46 -69.98
N SER A 7 -5.32 74.37 -69.03
CA SER A 7 -4.64 74.02 -67.79
C SER A 7 -5.52 73.19 -66.86
N PHE A 8 -6.83 73.44 -66.80
CA PHE A 8 -7.75 72.62 -66.02
C PHE A 8 -7.98 71.23 -66.63
N THR A 9 -7.99 71.09 -67.97
CA THR A 9 -8.06 69.77 -68.61
C THR A 9 -6.75 68.98 -68.48
N ALA A 10 -5.59 69.65 -68.53
CA ALA A 10 -4.31 69.02 -68.24
C ALA A 10 -4.24 68.51 -66.79
N LEU A 11 -4.62 69.34 -65.82
CA LEU A 11 -4.70 68.95 -64.40
C LEU A 11 -5.71 67.81 -64.19
N GLY A 12 -6.88 67.86 -64.84
CA GLY A 12 -7.87 66.79 -64.77
C GLY A 12 -7.37 65.45 -65.34
N ASN A 13 -6.56 65.49 -66.40
CA ASN A 13 -5.92 64.30 -66.97
C ASN A 13 -4.78 63.78 -66.06
N GLU A 14 -3.99 64.67 -65.45
CA GLU A 14 -2.98 64.30 -64.45
C GLU A 14 -3.61 63.67 -63.19
N MET A 15 -4.73 64.23 -62.72
CA MET A 15 -5.47 63.67 -61.58
C MET A 15 -6.06 62.29 -61.91
N ARG A 16 -6.64 62.10 -63.11
CA ARG A 16 -7.14 60.77 -63.53
C ARG A 16 -6.02 59.75 -63.73
N THR A 17 -4.87 60.15 -64.27
CA THR A 17 -3.72 59.24 -64.44
C THR A 17 -3.08 58.87 -63.12
N PHE A 18 -3.05 59.79 -62.15
CA PHE A 18 -2.67 59.49 -60.78
C PHE A 18 -3.65 58.50 -60.12
N GLU A 19 -4.96 58.74 -60.24
CA GLU A 19 -6.01 57.89 -59.69
C GLU A 19 -5.97 56.46 -60.28
N THR A 20 -5.89 56.33 -61.61
CA THR A 20 -5.80 55.01 -62.26
C THR A 20 -4.48 54.30 -61.95
N GLY A 21 -3.36 55.02 -61.86
CA GLY A 21 -2.07 54.46 -61.47
C GLY A 21 -2.06 53.96 -60.02
N LEU A 22 -2.70 54.67 -59.11
CA LEU A 22 -2.80 54.29 -57.70
C LEU A 22 -3.67 53.04 -57.52
N VAL A 23 -4.82 52.96 -58.21
CA VAL A 23 -5.70 51.78 -58.20
C VAL A 23 -5.02 50.56 -58.84
N GLN A 24 -4.34 50.72 -59.98
CA GLN A 24 -3.60 49.62 -60.62
C GLN A 24 -2.43 49.11 -59.77
N GLY A 25 -1.66 50.01 -59.14
CA GLY A 25 -0.58 49.64 -58.23
C GLY A 25 -1.09 48.89 -56.99
N TRP A 26 -2.22 49.34 -56.44
CA TRP A 26 -2.88 48.65 -55.33
C TRP A 26 -3.38 47.25 -55.75
N LEU A 27 -4.06 47.12 -56.90
CA LEU A 27 -4.55 45.83 -57.42
C LEU A 27 -3.41 44.81 -57.62
N ALA A 28 -2.31 45.23 -58.24
CA ALA A 28 -1.14 44.37 -58.46
C ALA A 28 -0.51 43.88 -57.14
N SER A 29 -0.47 44.75 -56.12
CA SER A 29 -0.01 44.40 -54.78
C SER A 29 -0.94 43.38 -54.12
N CYS A 30 -2.26 43.57 -54.24
CA CYS A 30 -3.26 42.66 -53.69
C CYS A 30 -3.20 41.27 -54.33
N ASP A 31 -3.05 41.18 -55.65
CA ASP A 31 -2.91 39.92 -56.37
C ASP A 31 -1.63 39.19 -55.99
N ALA A 32 -0.51 39.91 -55.88
CA ALA A 32 0.77 39.34 -55.44
C ALA A 32 0.67 38.78 -54.02
N ILE A 33 -0.01 39.49 -53.10
CA ILE A 33 -0.24 39.02 -51.73
C ILE A 33 -1.15 37.79 -51.73
N ALA A 34 -2.29 37.82 -52.40
CA ALA A 34 -3.25 36.72 -52.44
C ALA A 34 -2.62 35.43 -53.00
N LEU A 35 -1.90 35.52 -54.12
CA LEU A 35 -1.23 34.37 -54.75
C LEU A 35 -0.08 33.82 -53.90
N ARG A 36 0.71 34.70 -53.26
CA ARG A 36 1.81 34.28 -52.38
C ARG A 36 1.30 33.50 -51.18
N GLU A 37 0.20 33.95 -50.58
CA GLU A 37 -0.38 33.33 -49.40
C GLU A 37 -1.09 32.00 -49.74
N LEU A 38 -1.81 31.92 -50.86
CA LEU A 38 -2.45 30.67 -51.30
C LEU A 38 -1.46 29.58 -51.72
N ARG A 39 -0.23 29.96 -52.10
CA ARG A 39 0.87 29.03 -52.43
C ARG A 39 1.59 28.46 -51.21
N LYS A 40 1.37 29.00 -50.01
CA LYS A 40 1.98 28.47 -48.79
C LYS A 40 1.45 27.07 -48.48
N PRO A 41 2.28 26.19 -47.90
CA PRO A 41 1.83 24.89 -47.43
C PRO A 41 0.75 25.04 -46.36
N LEU A 42 -0.12 24.05 -46.19
CA LEU A 42 -1.23 24.09 -45.23
C LEU A 42 -0.78 24.18 -43.76
N LEU A 43 0.36 23.56 -43.44
CA LEU A 43 0.92 23.46 -42.08
C LEU A 43 2.32 24.10 -42.00
N SER A 44 2.67 24.59 -40.81
CA SER A 44 4.02 25.01 -40.44
C SER A 44 4.37 24.61 -39.02
N GLU A 45 5.66 24.72 -38.72
CA GLU A 45 6.19 24.65 -37.37
C GLU A 45 6.04 26.00 -36.68
N ARG A 46 5.45 26.01 -35.48
CA ARG A 46 5.37 27.18 -34.61
C ARG A 46 6.03 26.87 -33.28
N ARG A 47 6.82 27.80 -32.72
CA ARG A 47 7.35 27.64 -31.35
C ARG A 47 6.26 27.89 -30.31
N LYS A 48 6.21 27.05 -29.27
CA LYS A 48 5.28 27.22 -28.15
C LYS A 48 5.49 28.57 -27.47
N ARG A 49 4.39 29.23 -27.04
CA ARG A 49 4.44 30.54 -26.36
C ARG A 49 5.35 30.55 -25.12
N SER A 50 5.40 29.44 -24.36
CA SER A 50 6.24 29.28 -23.18
C SER A 50 7.75 29.29 -23.50
N ALA A 51 8.15 28.80 -24.68
CA ALA A 51 9.54 28.83 -25.14
C ALA A 51 9.97 30.22 -25.64
N ARG A 52 9.04 30.99 -26.24
CA ARG A 52 9.25 32.42 -26.54
C ARG A 52 9.55 33.20 -25.28
N VAL A 53 8.73 33.05 -24.22
CA VAL A 53 8.95 33.75 -22.94
C VAL A 53 10.30 33.38 -22.32
N ARG A 54 10.72 32.12 -22.33
CA ARG A 54 12.05 31.73 -21.80
C ARG A 54 13.21 32.34 -22.59
N ILE A 55 13.11 32.43 -23.92
CA ILE A 55 14.15 33.04 -24.75
C ILE A 55 14.15 34.56 -24.60
N ASP A 56 12.98 35.19 -24.52
CA ASP A 56 12.87 36.63 -24.30
C ASP A 56 13.39 37.00 -22.89
N LEU A 57 13.17 36.14 -21.90
CA LEU A 57 13.74 36.28 -20.55
C LEU A 57 15.26 36.03 -20.55
N ALA A 58 15.75 35.03 -21.31
CA ALA A 58 17.18 34.77 -21.46
C ALA A 58 17.90 35.87 -22.25
N ARG A 59 17.25 36.47 -23.25
CA ARG A 59 17.74 37.65 -23.97
C ARG A 59 17.77 38.88 -23.08
N HIS A 60 16.74 39.09 -22.26
CA HIS A 60 16.75 40.15 -21.25
C HIS A 60 17.82 39.96 -20.16
N GLN A 61 18.18 38.72 -19.83
CA GLN A 61 19.28 38.41 -18.91
C GLN A 61 20.66 38.62 -19.55
N MET A 62 20.78 38.45 -20.88
CA MET A 62 22.02 38.71 -21.64
C MET A 62 22.20 40.19 -22.00
N ASP A 63 21.12 40.97 -22.13
CA ASP A 63 21.16 42.44 -22.31
C ASP A 63 21.57 43.21 -21.03
N GLY A 64 21.81 42.50 -19.92
CA GLY A 64 22.26 43.06 -18.64
C GLY A 64 23.78 43.12 -18.44
N GLN A 65 24.59 42.63 -19.40
CA GLN A 65 26.05 42.76 -19.35
C GLN A 65 26.53 43.74 -20.44
N PRO A 66 27.36 44.74 -20.09
CA PRO A 66 27.92 45.63 -21.09
C PRO A 66 28.86 44.82 -22.01
N PRO A 67 28.75 44.94 -23.34
CA PRO A 67 29.63 44.21 -24.23
C PRO A 67 31.00 44.89 -24.26
N GLU A 68 32.01 44.21 -23.74
CA GLU A 68 33.41 44.43 -24.14
C GLU A 68 33.58 43.90 -25.56
N ASP A 69 33.20 44.69 -26.57
CA ASP A 69 34.03 44.90 -27.78
C ASP A 69 33.32 45.78 -28.83
N GLY A 70 33.96 46.93 -29.09
CA GLY A 70 34.35 47.50 -30.39
C GLY A 70 33.48 47.47 -31.66
N THR A 71 32.23 47.01 -31.66
CA THR A 71 31.41 46.95 -32.89
C THR A 71 30.45 48.13 -32.99
N THR A 72 30.67 49.00 -33.98
CA THR A 72 29.87 50.22 -34.19
C THR A 72 28.44 49.88 -34.59
N GLU A 73 27.47 50.71 -34.17
CA GLU A 73 26.02 50.57 -34.42
C GLU A 73 25.67 50.29 -35.90
N LYS A 74 26.47 50.82 -36.83
CA LYS A 74 26.34 50.60 -38.28
C LYS A 74 26.63 49.18 -38.72
N GLU A 75 27.48 48.43 -38.03
CA GLU A 75 27.73 47.01 -38.32
C GLU A 75 26.61 46.13 -37.78
N ARG A 76 26.04 46.48 -36.62
CA ARG A 76 24.87 45.79 -36.05
C ARG A 76 23.61 45.99 -36.89
N GLU A 77 23.41 47.17 -37.49
CA GLU A 77 22.35 47.39 -38.48
C GLU A 77 22.58 46.67 -39.80
N ARG A 78 23.84 46.55 -40.25
CA ARG A 78 24.19 45.75 -41.44
C ARG A 78 23.96 44.26 -41.22
N ASP A 79 24.26 43.72 -40.04
CA ASP A 79 24.01 42.31 -39.73
C ASP A 79 22.54 42.02 -39.49
N ARG A 80 21.77 42.93 -38.88
CA ARG A 80 20.29 42.84 -38.83
C ARG A 80 19.68 42.95 -40.22
N GLY A 81 20.26 43.75 -41.11
CA GLY A 81 19.90 43.84 -42.52
C GLY A 81 20.18 42.51 -43.27
N ARG A 82 21.35 41.92 -43.06
CA ARG A 82 21.76 40.63 -43.65
C ARG A 82 20.95 39.45 -43.09
N GLU A 83 20.56 39.45 -41.82
CA GLU A 83 19.66 38.43 -41.25
C GLU A 83 18.23 38.57 -41.78
N ARG A 84 17.74 39.80 -41.96
CA ARG A 84 16.44 40.07 -42.61
C ARG A 84 16.47 39.69 -44.09
N GLU A 85 17.60 39.92 -44.79
CA GLU A 85 17.80 39.46 -46.16
C GLU A 85 17.94 37.95 -46.26
N ARG A 86 18.63 37.26 -45.33
CA ARG A 86 18.67 35.79 -45.24
C ARG A 86 17.29 35.19 -44.95
N GLY A 87 16.47 35.86 -44.12
CA GLY A 87 15.07 35.51 -43.89
C GLY A 87 14.16 35.78 -45.09
N ALA A 88 14.45 36.82 -45.88
CA ALA A 88 13.72 37.17 -47.10
C ALA A 88 14.14 36.32 -48.31
N HIS A 89 15.39 35.82 -48.37
CA HIS A 89 15.88 34.95 -49.44
C HIS A 89 15.41 33.49 -49.35
N ARG A 90 14.80 33.06 -48.23
CA ARG A 90 14.12 31.75 -48.16
C ARG A 90 12.74 31.71 -48.83
N VAL A 91 12.26 32.83 -49.39
CA VAL A 91 10.92 32.95 -50.00
C VAL A 91 10.98 33.22 -51.51
N LYS A 92 12.07 32.85 -52.19
CA LYS A 92 12.12 32.86 -53.65
C LYS A 92 12.26 31.44 -54.22
N ASP A 93 11.23 31.12 -54.99
CA ASP A 93 11.15 30.09 -56.02
C ASP A 93 11.10 28.62 -55.54
N ALA A 94 10.42 27.82 -56.37
CA ALA A 94 10.02 26.42 -56.25
C ALA A 94 10.69 25.57 -55.16
N LEU A 95 9.89 24.72 -54.47
CA LEU A 95 10.39 23.69 -53.56
C LEU A 95 11.62 23.00 -54.18
N PRO A 96 12.80 23.04 -53.53
CA PRO A 96 13.95 22.27 -53.95
C PRO A 96 13.60 20.78 -53.99
N ALA A 97 14.21 20.03 -54.91
CA ALA A 97 14.04 18.57 -55.04
C ALA A 97 14.39 17.79 -53.75
N ASP A 98 15.08 18.44 -52.80
CA ASP A 98 15.62 17.86 -51.57
C ASP A 98 14.91 18.37 -50.29
N PHE A 99 13.62 18.69 -50.34
CA PHE A 99 12.88 19.11 -49.13
C PHE A 99 12.73 17.95 -48.13
N GLU A 100 13.63 17.87 -47.15
CA GLU A 100 13.46 17.04 -45.95
C GLU A 100 12.32 17.62 -45.11
N ALA A 101 11.16 16.95 -45.15
CA ALA A 101 10.04 17.32 -44.31
C ALA A 101 10.45 17.27 -42.82
N PRO A 102 9.87 18.12 -41.96
CA PRO A 102 10.06 18.07 -40.51
C PRO A 102 9.93 16.67 -39.94
N ASP A 103 10.60 16.39 -38.81
CA ASP A 103 10.25 15.22 -38.00
C ASP A 103 8.90 15.44 -37.33
N VAL A 104 7.84 15.19 -38.10
CA VAL A 104 6.43 15.34 -37.68
C VAL A 104 6.14 14.49 -36.45
N THR A 105 6.85 13.37 -36.24
CA THR A 105 6.68 12.52 -35.05
C THR A 105 7.06 13.27 -33.77
N SER A 106 8.21 13.96 -33.74
CA SER A 106 8.63 14.76 -32.59
C SER A 106 7.73 15.98 -32.34
N LEU A 107 7.21 16.58 -33.41
CA LEU A 107 6.24 17.69 -33.37
C LEU A 107 4.91 17.26 -32.73
N ILE A 108 4.45 16.04 -32.98
CA ILE A 108 3.23 15.49 -32.38
C ILE A 108 3.42 15.17 -30.89
N LEU A 109 4.57 14.59 -30.52
CA LEU A 109 4.89 14.21 -29.13
C LEU A 109 5.16 15.41 -28.21
N GLY A 110 5.29 16.61 -28.80
CA GLY A 110 5.24 17.88 -28.09
C GLY A 110 6.58 18.38 -27.57
N SER A 111 7.60 18.44 -28.42
CA SER A 111 8.88 19.16 -28.18
C SER A 111 8.68 20.71 -28.15
N ASP A 112 9.71 21.50 -28.46
CA ASP A 112 9.67 22.98 -28.44
C ASP A 112 8.78 23.60 -29.55
N LEU A 113 8.53 22.82 -30.60
CA LEU A 113 7.75 23.19 -31.77
C LEU A 113 6.38 22.51 -31.73
N GLU A 114 5.39 23.16 -32.31
CA GLU A 114 4.03 22.67 -32.46
C GLU A 114 3.58 22.80 -33.91
N VAL A 115 2.74 21.86 -34.33
CA VAL A 115 2.03 21.96 -35.62
C VAL A 115 1.07 23.15 -35.55
N ALA A 116 1.16 24.03 -36.54
CA ALA A 116 0.28 25.19 -36.71
C ALA A 116 -0.26 25.24 -38.15
N VAL A 117 -1.49 25.70 -38.30
CA VAL A 117 -2.08 25.95 -39.62
C VAL A 117 -1.53 27.26 -40.16
N ASN A 118 -1.07 27.25 -41.42
CA ASN A 118 -0.54 28.42 -42.12
C ASN A 118 -1.62 29.42 -42.59
N LEU A 119 -2.78 29.40 -41.94
CA LEU A 119 -3.82 30.40 -42.06
C LEU A 119 -4.04 31.00 -40.66
N SER A 120 -3.21 31.97 -40.29
CA SER A 120 -3.38 32.67 -39.01
C SER A 120 -4.65 33.55 -39.04
N ALA A 121 -5.25 33.80 -37.88
CA ALA A 121 -6.36 34.76 -37.76
C ALA A 121 -6.00 36.12 -38.40
N ASP A 122 -4.78 36.61 -38.15
CA ASP A 122 -4.21 37.81 -38.77
C ASP A 122 -4.12 37.74 -40.31
N HIS A 123 -3.90 36.56 -40.90
CA HIS A 123 -3.88 36.38 -42.36
C HIS A 123 -5.26 36.48 -42.96
N MET A 124 -6.26 35.84 -42.34
CA MET A 124 -7.63 35.94 -42.82
C MET A 124 -8.16 37.36 -42.64
N ASP A 125 -7.78 38.07 -41.58
CA ASP A 125 -8.14 39.48 -41.40
C ASP A 125 -7.49 40.40 -42.43
N ARG A 126 -6.24 40.15 -42.85
CA ARG A 126 -5.61 40.87 -43.97
C ARG A 126 -6.30 40.59 -45.30
N VAL A 127 -6.55 39.32 -45.62
CA VAL A 127 -7.26 38.95 -46.86
C VAL A 127 -8.72 39.44 -46.82
N ASN A 128 -9.36 39.45 -45.66
CA ASN A 128 -10.70 40.03 -45.44
C ASN A 128 -10.69 41.54 -45.67
N GLY A 129 -9.68 42.26 -45.15
CA GLY A 129 -9.48 43.68 -45.40
C GLY A 129 -9.34 43.97 -46.88
N LEU A 130 -8.50 43.18 -47.58
CA LEU A 130 -8.31 43.31 -49.03
C LEU A 130 -9.60 43.00 -49.84
N ILE A 131 -10.39 42.01 -49.44
CA ILE A 131 -11.69 41.70 -50.06
C ILE A 131 -12.73 42.81 -49.81
N SER A 132 -12.72 43.40 -48.61
CA SER A 132 -13.60 44.52 -48.26
C SER A 132 -13.22 45.80 -49.00
N GLU A 133 -11.93 46.11 -49.11
CA GLU A 133 -11.38 47.21 -49.93
C GLU A 133 -11.70 47.00 -51.41
N ALA A 134 -11.53 45.78 -51.93
CA ALA A 134 -11.91 45.44 -53.29
C ALA A 134 -13.42 45.63 -53.52
N SER A 135 -14.27 45.19 -52.58
CA SER A 135 -15.73 45.41 -52.67
C SER A 135 -16.11 46.89 -52.65
N MET A 136 -15.36 47.74 -51.91
CA MET A 136 -15.53 49.19 -51.94
C MET A 136 -15.17 49.79 -53.30
N LEU A 137 -14.06 49.34 -53.91
CA LEU A 137 -13.66 49.76 -55.25
C LEU A 137 -14.66 49.31 -56.33
N SER A 138 -15.28 48.13 -56.17
CA SER A 138 -16.39 47.69 -57.04
C SER A 138 -17.56 48.67 -57.02
N ARG A 139 -17.92 49.16 -55.83
CA ARG A 139 -19.01 50.11 -55.63
C ARG A 139 -18.70 51.51 -56.17
N LEU A 140 -17.42 51.83 -56.36
CA LEU A 140 -16.93 53.04 -56.98
C LEU A 140 -16.74 52.88 -58.50
N GLU A 141 -17.34 51.84 -59.10
CA GLU A 141 -17.32 51.52 -60.54
C GLU A 141 -15.92 51.15 -61.10
N PHE A 142 -14.93 50.88 -60.24
CA PHE A 142 -13.64 50.35 -60.68
C PHE A 142 -13.71 48.84 -60.91
N THR A 143 -13.06 48.36 -61.98
CA THR A 143 -12.96 46.93 -62.29
C THR A 143 -11.91 46.25 -61.41
N ILE A 144 -12.33 45.18 -60.72
CA ILE A 144 -11.44 44.34 -59.90
C ILE A 144 -10.88 43.23 -60.78
N THR A 145 -9.68 42.73 -60.46
CA THR A 145 -9.07 41.58 -61.13
C THR A 145 -9.80 40.26 -60.81
N ASP A 146 -9.83 39.35 -61.79
CA ASP A 146 -10.50 38.04 -61.66
C ASP A 146 -9.92 37.18 -60.52
N THR A 147 -8.64 37.35 -60.23
CA THR A 147 -7.92 36.70 -59.12
C THR A 147 -8.51 37.08 -57.77
N LEU A 148 -8.72 38.37 -57.51
CA LEU A 148 -9.34 38.84 -56.26
C LEU A 148 -10.80 38.42 -56.14
N SER A 149 -11.54 38.45 -57.24
CA SER A 149 -12.93 37.96 -57.29
C SER A 149 -13.01 36.47 -56.93
N ASN A 150 -12.14 35.64 -57.51
CA ASN A 150 -12.07 34.21 -57.22
C ASN A 150 -11.66 33.91 -55.77
N VAL A 151 -10.70 34.66 -55.21
CA VAL A 151 -10.30 34.53 -53.79
C VAL A 151 -11.46 34.91 -52.86
N ALA A 152 -12.19 35.99 -53.20
CA ALA A 152 -13.36 36.43 -52.44
C ALA A 152 -14.49 35.38 -52.45
N LEU A 153 -14.74 34.76 -53.60
CA LEU A 153 -15.74 33.69 -53.75
C LEU A 153 -15.35 32.42 -52.97
N GLN A 154 -14.05 32.10 -52.89
CA GLN A 154 -13.56 30.90 -52.20
C GLN A 154 -13.25 31.12 -50.70
N LYS A 155 -13.46 32.33 -50.18
CA LYS A 155 -13.21 32.69 -48.77
C LYS A 155 -13.83 31.72 -47.76
N ILE A 156 -15.11 31.40 -47.93
CA ILE A 156 -15.86 30.52 -47.00
C ILE A 156 -15.24 29.12 -47.01
N LYS A 157 -14.82 28.65 -48.20
CA LYS A 157 -14.18 27.35 -48.39
C LYS A 157 -12.83 27.26 -47.67
N PHE A 158 -11.95 28.26 -47.83
CA PHE A 158 -10.65 28.25 -47.14
C PHE A 158 -10.78 28.36 -45.62
N ARG A 159 -11.73 29.17 -45.13
CA ARG A 159 -12.01 29.25 -43.69
C ARG A 159 -12.47 27.90 -43.14
N HIS A 160 -13.40 27.24 -43.82
CA HIS A 160 -13.86 25.92 -43.43
C HIS A 160 -12.72 24.89 -43.38
N TYR A 161 -11.82 24.88 -44.38
CA TYR A 161 -10.64 24.01 -44.35
C TYR A 161 -9.69 24.35 -43.19
N ALA A 162 -9.43 25.63 -42.92
CA ALA A 162 -8.57 26.03 -41.81
C ALA A 162 -9.15 25.64 -40.45
N ASP A 163 -10.46 25.84 -40.24
CA ASP A 163 -11.16 25.45 -39.02
C ASP A 163 -11.06 23.93 -38.80
N GLU A 164 -11.26 23.14 -39.86
CA GLU A 164 -11.21 21.68 -39.78
C GLU A 164 -9.79 21.15 -39.54
N ILE A 165 -8.77 21.70 -40.21
CA ILE A 165 -7.37 21.34 -39.95
C ILE A 165 -6.96 21.76 -38.52
N ASN A 166 -7.39 22.93 -38.03
CA ASN A 166 -7.14 23.34 -36.64
C ASN A 166 -7.79 22.38 -35.65
N ARG A 167 -9.03 21.93 -35.92
CA ARG A 167 -9.73 20.93 -35.11
C ARG A 167 -8.95 19.60 -35.06
N LEU A 168 -8.44 19.13 -36.21
CA LEU A 168 -7.63 17.90 -36.31
C LEU A 168 -6.31 18.01 -35.52
N VAL A 169 -5.57 19.11 -35.70
CA VAL A 169 -4.32 19.35 -34.97
C VAL A 169 -4.57 19.46 -33.47
N GLY A 170 -5.64 20.13 -33.06
CA GLY A 170 -6.06 20.22 -31.66
C GLY A 170 -6.40 18.84 -31.06
N ALA A 171 -7.20 18.05 -31.79
CA ALA A 171 -7.60 16.69 -31.39
C ALA A 171 -6.39 15.76 -31.22
N MET A 172 -5.44 15.81 -32.15
CA MET A 172 -4.20 15.03 -32.08
C MET A 172 -3.32 15.45 -30.90
N LYS A 173 -3.10 16.76 -30.70
CA LYS A 173 -2.34 17.26 -29.55
C LYS A 173 -2.98 16.84 -28.23
N ALA A 174 -4.31 16.93 -28.13
CA ALA A 174 -5.06 16.50 -26.95
C ALA A 174 -4.95 14.99 -26.70
N ALA A 175 -4.90 14.16 -27.75
CA ALA A 175 -4.75 12.71 -27.60
C ALA A 175 -3.41 12.32 -26.96
N VAL A 176 -2.33 13.01 -27.31
CA VAL A 176 -0.99 12.70 -26.78
C VAL A 176 -0.67 13.46 -25.48
N ALA A 177 -1.43 14.51 -25.19
CA ALA A 177 -1.25 15.31 -23.98
C ALA A 177 -1.53 14.49 -22.72
N GLY A 178 -0.61 14.55 -21.75
CA GLY A 178 -0.79 13.92 -20.44
C GLY A 178 -0.50 12.43 -20.36
N LEU A 179 -0.10 11.79 -21.48
CA LEU A 179 0.36 10.39 -21.46
C LEU A 179 1.70 10.26 -20.72
N ALA A 180 1.82 9.22 -19.90
CA ALA A 180 3.07 8.84 -19.26
C ALA A 180 4.11 8.38 -20.31
N PRO A 181 5.42 8.45 -20.02
CA PRO A 181 6.46 8.02 -20.97
C PRO A 181 6.26 6.60 -21.50
N ALA A 182 5.86 5.66 -20.64
CA ALA A 182 5.60 4.28 -21.03
C ALA A 182 4.35 4.16 -21.93
N GLU A 183 3.30 4.95 -21.68
CA GLU A 183 2.10 4.99 -22.54
C GLU A 183 2.39 5.63 -23.90
N LYS A 184 3.27 6.63 -23.95
CA LYS A 184 3.74 7.25 -25.20
C LYS A 184 4.45 6.24 -26.12
N ALA A 185 5.22 5.31 -25.54
CA ALA A 185 5.86 4.25 -26.30
C ALA A 185 4.81 3.32 -26.96
N LEU A 186 3.73 3.01 -26.24
CA LEU A 186 2.64 2.16 -26.74
C LEU A 186 1.83 2.79 -27.88
N VAL A 187 1.57 4.10 -27.83
CA VAL A 187 0.85 4.81 -28.91
C VAL A 187 1.74 5.19 -30.09
N MET A 188 3.05 4.98 -30.00
CA MET A 188 4.04 5.38 -31.01
C MET A 188 3.69 4.90 -32.44
N PRO A 189 3.21 3.65 -32.67
CA PRO A 189 2.81 3.22 -34.01
C PRO A 189 1.68 4.08 -34.59
N ALA A 190 0.66 4.40 -33.78
CA ALA A 190 -0.46 5.25 -34.20
C ALA A 190 -0.03 6.71 -34.43
N VAL A 191 0.91 7.21 -33.61
CA VAL A 191 1.50 8.54 -33.78
C VAL A 191 2.30 8.62 -35.09
N ARG A 192 3.11 7.61 -35.42
CA ARG A 192 3.83 7.53 -36.70
C ARG A 192 2.88 7.50 -37.88
N GLN A 193 1.77 6.77 -37.79
CA GLN A 193 0.75 6.78 -38.84
C GLN A 193 0.16 8.18 -39.03
N CYS A 194 -0.15 8.90 -37.95
CA CYS A 194 -0.62 10.29 -38.04
C CYS A 194 0.45 11.20 -38.67
N ALA A 195 1.72 11.02 -38.31
CA ALA A 195 2.84 11.78 -38.86
C ALA A 195 2.97 11.61 -40.38
N ILE A 196 2.84 10.39 -40.89
CA ILE A 196 2.84 10.08 -42.33
C ILE A 196 1.71 10.83 -43.04
N MET A 197 0.49 10.77 -42.48
CA MET A 197 -0.69 11.42 -43.08
C MET A 197 -0.61 12.96 -43.03
N LEU A 198 0.05 13.52 -42.01
CA LEU A 198 0.22 14.97 -41.87
C LEU A 198 1.34 15.54 -42.76
N ARG A 199 2.37 14.75 -43.08
CA ARG A 199 3.57 15.17 -43.83
C ARG A 199 3.27 15.93 -45.14
N PRO A 200 2.30 15.54 -45.99
CA PRO A 200 1.95 16.28 -47.19
C PRO A 200 1.51 17.74 -46.95
N GLY A 201 0.99 18.05 -45.76
CA GLY A 201 0.55 19.39 -45.38
C GLY A 201 1.69 20.39 -45.13
N PHE A 202 2.93 19.92 -44.92
CA PHE A 202 4.11 20.77 -44.70
C PHE A 202 4.86 21.14 -45.99
N GLY A 203 4.46 20.61 -47.15
CA GLY A 203 5.18 20.81 -48.40
C GLY A 203 4.24 20.88 -49.61
N PRO A 204 3.92 19.75 -50.25
CA PRO A 204 3.28 19.72 -51.57
C PRO A 204 1.83 20.23 -51.58
N LEU A 205 1.11 20.17 -50.45
CA LEU A 205 -0.27 20.65 -50.38
C LEU A 205 -0.32 22.13 -49.97
N ASN A 206 -0.99 22.92 -50.80
CA ASN A 206 -1.28 24.34 -50.55
C ASN A 206 -2.79 24.61 -50.66
N TRP A 207 -3.22 25.84 -50.38
CA TRP A 207 -4.64 26.20 -50.33
C TRP A 207 -5.36 26.07 -51.68
N ASN A 208 -4.64 26.07 -52.80
CA ASN A 208 -5.19 25.87 -54.14
C ASN A 208 -5.35 24.39 -54.53
N SER A 209 -4.92 23.45 -53.70
CA SER A 209 -4.96 22.03 -54.00
C SER A 209 -6.40 21.49 -53.97
N LEU A 210 -6.80 20.77 -55.02
CA LEU A 210 -8.12 20.12 -55.11
C LEU A 210 -8.27 18.95 -54.11
N SER A 211 -7.15 18.42 -53.62
CA SER A 211 -7.06 17.28 -52.70
C SER A 211 -7.15 17.66 -51.20
N VAL A 212 -7.37 18.93 -50.85
CA VAL A 212 -7.52 19.36 -49.44
C VAL A 212 -8.67 18.60 -48.72
N PRO A 213 -9.86 18.37 -49.33
CA PRO A 213 -10.92 17.61 -48.68
C PRO A 213 -10.55 16.16 -48.37
N SER A 214 -9.92 15.46 -49.31
CA SER A 214 -9.48 14.08 -49.10
C SER A 214 -8.38 14.01 -48.05
N TYR A 215 -7.42 14.95 -48.08
CA TYR A 215 -6.39 15.09 -47.05
C TYR A 215 -6.96 15.28 -45.64
N ILE A 216 -7.97 16.15 -45.48
CA ILE A 216 -8.65 16.38 -44.20
C ILE A 216 -9.33 15.10 -43.72
N SER A 217 -10.04 14.39 -44.61
CA SER A 217 -10.71 13.12 -44.27
C SER A 217 -9.71 12.05 -43.84
N ASP A 218 -8.61 11.89 -44.59
CA ASP A 218 -7.56 10.91 -44.35
C ASP A 218 -6.80 11.18 -43.04
N CYS A 219 -6.46 12.45 -42.77
CA CYS A 219 -5.90 12.88 -41.49
C CYS A 219 -6.91 12.67 -40.35
N GLY A 220 -8.18 12.98 -40.57
CA GLY A 220 -9.25 12.78 -39.61
C GLY A 220 -9.42 11.32 -39.20
N ALA A 221 -9.38 10.40 -40.14
CA ALA A 221 -9.41 8.96 -39.86
C ALA A 221 -8.19 8.51 -39.03
N ALA A 222 -7.00 9.02 -39.34
CA ALA A 222 -5.79 8.68 -38.58
C ALA A 222 -5.82 9.24 -37.14
N VAL A 223 -6.21 10.51 -36.97
CA VAL A 223 -6.36 11.13 -35.64
C VAL A 223 -7.46 10.44 -34.83
N GLY A 224 -8.58 10.07 -35.47
CA GLY A 224 -9.65 9.31 -34.82
C GLY A 224 -9.17 7.96 -34.26
N ARG A 225 -8.38 7.21 -35.04
CA ARG A 225 -7.74 5.97 -34.56
C ARG A 225 -6.80 6.22 -33.38
N LEU A 226 -5.95 7.25 -33.46
CA LEU A 226 -5.06 7.62 -32.36
C LEU A 226 -5.84 7.96 -31.08
N GLN A 227 -6.92 8.74 -31.19
CA GLN A 227 -7.79 9.08 -30.06
C GLN A 227 -8.44 7.84 -29.44
N GLN A 228 -8.92 6.92 -30.28
CA GLN A 228 -9.52 5.67 -29.82
C GLN A 228 -8.52 4.81 -29.03
N VAL A 229 -7.35 4.53 -29.62
CA VAL A 229 -6.28 3.74 -28.98
C VAL A 229 -5.84 4.39 -27.67
N THR A 230 -5.56 5.70 -27.69
CA THR A 230 -5.18 6.46 -26.49
C THR A 230 -6.24 6.35 -25.41
N SER A 231 -7.51 6.58 -25.74
CA SER A 231 -8.60 6.56 -24.76
C SER A 231 -8.76 5.18 -24.12
N GLN A 232 -8.61 4.11 -24.91
CA GLN A 232 -8.68 2.73 -24.42
C GLN A 232 -7.49 2.36 -23.53
N ILE A 233 -6.27 2.80 -23.88
CA ILE A 233 -5.07 2.61 -23.06
C ILE A 233 -5.22 3.34 -21.72
N VAL A 234 -5.58 4.62 -21.74
CA VAL A 234 -5.76 5.43 -20.52
C VAL A 234 -6.87 4.86 -19.64
N ALA A 235 -7.99 4.41 -20.22
CA ALA A 235 -9.06 3.77 -19.46
C ALA A 235 -8.59 2.47 -18.78
N SER A 236 -7.83 1.64 -19.50
CA SER A 236 -7.28 0.38 -18.96
C SER A 236 -6.19 0.63 -17.92
N ALA A 237 -5.32 1.62 -18.12
CA ALA A 237 -4.31 2.05 -17.14
C ALA A 237 -4.94 2.57 -15.84
N ARG A 238 -6.09 3.27 -15.93
CA ARG A 238 -6.87 3.66 -14.74
C ARG A 238 -7.42 2.44 -13.98
N LEU A 239 -7.87 1.40 -14.68
CA LEU A 239 -8.31 0.15 -14.05
C LEU A 239 -7.14 -0.56 -13.37
N LEU A 240 -5.98 -0.64 -14.01
CA LEU A 240 -4.75 -1.19 -13.43
C LEU A 240 -4.34 -0.45 -12.16
N GLN A 241 -4.34 0.88 -12.19
CA GLN A 241 -4.01 1.69 -11.03
C GLN A 241 -5.04 1.54 -9.90
N LYS A 242 -6.33 1.40 -10.24
CA LYS A 242 -7.40 1.15 -9.26
C LYS A 242 -7.23 -0.21 -8.60
N ALA A 243 -6.94 -1.26 -9.38
CA ALA A 243 -6.68 -2.60 -8.86
C ALA A 243 -5.43 -2.62 -7.96
N ALA A 244 -4.33 -1.99 -8.37
CA ALA A 244 -3.13 -1.87 -7.54
C ALA A 244 -3.39 -1.14 -6.21
N ARG A 245 -4.16 -0.04 -6.23
CA ARG A 245 -4.57 0.66 -5.00
C ARG A 245 -5.52 -0.16 -4.14
N ALA A 246 -6.37 -0.98 -4.75
CA ALA A 246 -7.24 -1.88 -4.03
C ALA A 246 -6.42 -2.93 -3.27
N ILE A 247 -5.39 -3.52 -3.90
CA ILE A 247 -4.44 -4.45 -3.26
C ILE A 247 -3.74 -3.77 -2.07
N GLU A 248 -3.24 -2.54 -2.23
CA GLU A 248 -2.61 -1.77 -1.13
C GLU A 248 -3.54 -1.56 0.08
N ALA A 249 -4.83 -1.37 -0.18
CA ALA A 249 -5.81 -1.06 0.84
C ALA A 249 -6.37 -2.30 1.56
N VAL A 250 -6.06 -3.51 1.09
CA VAL A 250 -6.53 -4.76 1.68
C VAL A 250 -6.05 -4.87 3.13
N LYS A 251 -6.98 -5.23 4.00
CA LYS A 251 -6.78 -5.32 5.44
C LYS A 251 -6.50 -6.78 5.82
N ILE A 252 -5.24 -7.21 5.77
CA ILE A 252 -4.85 -8.57 6.19
C ILE A 252 -4.92 -8.79 7.71
N VAL A 253 -4.94 -7.70 8.48
CA VAL A 253 -5.21 -7.68 9.93
C VAL A 253 -6.37 -6.72 10.19
N PRO A 254 -7.39 -7.12 11.00
CA PRO A 254 -8.51 -6.26 11.34
C PRO A 254 -8.06 -5.02 12.14
N SER A 255 -8.93 -4.01 12.19
CA SER A 255 -8.60 -2.71 12.79
C SER A 255 -8.99 -2.64 14.27
N SER A 256 -9.86 -3.54 14.74
CA SER A 256 -10.33 -3.63 16.12
C SER A 256 -10.64 -5.08 16.50
N THR A 257 -10.57 -5.38 17.80
CA THR A 257 -11.04 -6.61 18.43
C THR A 257 -12.56 -6.78 18.39
N ALA A 258 -13.31 -5.68 18.26
CA ALA A 258 -14.77 -5.74 18.11
C ALA A 258 -15.21 -6.51 16.85
N ASP A 259 -14.38 -6.49 15.79
CA ASP A 259 -14.59 -7.24 14.55
C ASP A 259 -14.26 -8.74 14.71
N LEU A 260 -13.58 -9.13 15.80
CA LEU A 260 -13.15 -10.49 16.12
C LEU A 260 -14.15 -11.20 17.05
N THR A 261 -14.90 -10.47 17.86
CA THR A 261 -15.84 -11.00 18.85
C THR A 261 -17.29 -10.91 18.37
N GLY A 262 -17.68 -11.76 17.43
CA GLY A 262 -19.09 -12.03 17.11
C GLY A 262 -19.80 -12.94 18.12
N VAL A 263 -19.13 -13.31 19.22
CA VAL A 263 -19.60 -14.29 20.19
C VAL A 263 -19.84 -13.60 21.53
N SER A 264 -21.09 -13.71 21.99
CA SER A 264 -21.54 -13.41 23.34
C SER A 264 -20.59 -13.98 24.41
N GLY A 265 -19.92 -13.10 25.16
CA GLY A 265 -19.51 -13.37 26.54
C GLY A 265 -18.06 -13.77 26.80
N GLY A 266 -17.05 -13.03 26.31
CA GLY A 266 -15.70 -13.07 26.89
C GLY A 266 -14.53 -12.79 25.93
N VAL A 267 -13.34 -12.62 26.51
CA VAL A 267 -12.06 -12.53 25.78
C VAL A 267 -11.65 -13.95 25.30
N PRO A 268 -11.32 -14.14 24.01
CA PRO A 268 -11.05 -15.47 23.43
C PRO A 268 -9.70 -16.05 23.90
N THR A 269 -9.47 -17.34 23.67
CA THR A 269 -8.11 -17.92 23.78
C THR A 269 -7.24 -17.50 22.58
N ILE A 270 -5.91 -17.67 22.68
CA ILE A 270 -5.03 -17.32 21.56
C ILE A 270 -5.31 -18.17 20.31
N ASP A 271 -5.62 -19.45 20.48
CA ASP A 271 -5.87 -20.37 19.36
C ASP A 271 -7.21 -20.03 18.66
N GLU A 272 -8.23 -19.67 19.43
CA GLU A 272 -9.50 -19.13 18.90
C GLU A 272 -9.26 -17.83 18.12
N LEU A 273 -8.50 -16.90 18.68
CA LEU A 273 -8.16 -15.63 18.04
C LEU A 273 -7.42 -15.86 16.70
N MET A 274 -6.44 -16.76 16.69
CA MET A 274 -5.66 -17.09 15.50
C MET A 274 -6.51 -17.76 14.42
N THR A 275 -7.48 -18.59 14.80
CA THR A 275 -8.43 -19.20 13.87
C THR A 275 -9.26 -18.12 13.16
N VAL A 276 -9.83 -17.18 13.93
CA VAL A 276 -10.63 -16.07 13.37
C VAL A 276 -9.78 -15.17 12.47
N LEU A 277 -8.57 -14.81 12.92
CA LEU A 277 -7.63 -14.02 12.13
C LEU A 277 -7.23 -14.73 10.83
N GLY A 278 -7.01 -16.04 10.88
CA GLY A 278 -6.69 -16.86 9.70
C GLY A 278 -7.79 -16.81 8.65
N VAL A 279 -9.05 -16.99 9.05
CA VAL A 279 -10.21 -16.95 8.14
C VAL A 279 -10.37 -15.56 7.51
N GLN A 280 -10.31 -14.49 8.31
CA GLN A 280 -10.42 -13.12 7.78
C GLN A 280 -9.28 -12.77 6.83
N ARG A 281 -8.06 -13.19 7.16
CA ARG A 281 -6.87 -12.98 6.33
C ARG A 281 -6.98 -13.73 5.00
N ALA A 282 -7.44 -14.98 5.00
CA ALA A 282 -7.67 -15.75 3.78
C ALA A 282 -8.67 -15.04 2.83
N ALA A 283 -9.81 -14.59 3.36
CA ALA A 283 -10.79 -13.83 2.58
C ALA A 283 -10.22 -12.49 2.03
N ALA A 284 -9.38 -11.81 2.81
CA ALA A 284 -8.68 -10.61 2.40
C ALA A 284 -7.69 -10.89 1.24
N VAL A 285 -6.92 -11.97 1.34
CA VAL A 285 -5.98 -12.42 0.29
C VAL A 285 -6.72 -12.82 -0.98
N GLU A 286 -7.85 -13.53 -0.88
CA GLU A 286 -8.68 -13.90 -2.04
C GLU A 286 -9.20 -12.64 -2.76
N THR A 287 -9.61 -11.62 -2.02
CA THR A 287 -10.02 -10.32 -2.58
C THR A 287 -8.87 -9.65 -3.33
N ALA A 288 -7.65 -9.69 -2.78
CA ALA A 288 -6.46 -9.16 -3.43
C ALA A 288 -6.08 -9.94 -4.70
N LEU A 289 -6.21 -11.27 -4.70
CA LEU A 289 -5.97 -12.13 -5.86
C LEU A 289 -6.94 -11.84 -7.00
N LYS A 290 -8.22 -11.59 -6.71
CA LYS A 290 -9.20 -11.15 -7.72
C LYS A 290 -8.77 -9.83 -8.38
N GLN A 291 -8.24 -8.88 -7.61
CA GLN A 291 -7.70 -7.64 -8.17
C GLN A 291 -6.46 -7.91 -9.02
N TYR A 292 -5.54 -8.77 -8.57
CA TYR A 292 -4.34 -9.14 -9.32
C TYR A 292 -4.69 -9.80 -10.67
N ALA A 293 -5.64 -10.75 -10.70
CA ALA A 293 -6.13 -11.35 -11.94
C ALA A 293 -6.77 -10.31 -12.88
N SER A 294 -7.53 -9.35 -12.33
CA SER A 294 -8.11 -8.26 -13.13
C SER A 294 -7.05 -7.34 -13.77
N MET A 295 -5.85 -7.24 -13.17
CA MET A 295 -4.74 -6.50 -13.76
C MET A 295 -4.23 -7.20 -15.01
N VAL A 296 -4.08 -8.53 -14.99
CA VAL A 296 -3.67 -9.32 -16.17
C VAL A 296 -4.68 -9.15 -17.30
N THR A 297 -5.98 -9.21 -17.01
CA THR A 297 -7.04 -8.96 -18.01
C THR A 297 -6.94 -7.56 -18.61
N SER A 298 -6.65 -6.55 -17.78
CA SER A 298 -6.51 -5.16 -18.24
C SER A 298 -5.25 -4.97 -19.10
N LEU A 299 -4.16 -5.68 -18.80
CA LEU A 299 -2.93 -5.68 -19.60
C LEU A 299 -3.14 -6.34 -20.97
N LYS A 300 -3.79 -7.51 -21.01
CA LYS A 300 -4.15 -8.19 -22.27
C LYS A 300 -5.08 -7.35 -23.15
N LYS A 301 -5.99 -6.59 -22.56
CA LYS A 301 -6.84 -5.65 -23.31
C LYS A 301 -6.04 -4.50 -23.94
N ILE A 302 -5.00 -4.02 -23.27
CA ILE A 302 -4.09 -3.00 -23.83
C ILE A 302 -3.32 -3.60 -25.02
N GLU A 303 -2.85 -4.84 -24.89
CA GLU A 303 -2.17 -5.58 -25.96
C GLU A 303 -3.07 -5.76 -27.19
N GLU A 304 -4.30 -6.19 -26.98
CA GLU A 304 -5.30 -6.37 -28.04
C GLU A 304 -5.60 -5.05 -28.76
N THR A 305 -5.63 -3.95 -28.01
CA THR A 305 -5.85 -2.60 -28.57
C THR A 305 -4.69 -2.17 -29.49
N ILE A 306 -3.45 -2.56 -29.17
CA ILE A 306 -2.26 -2.12 -29.90
C ILE A 306 -1.94 -3.05 -31.07
N THR A 307 -2.07 -4.36 -30.87
CA THR A 307 -1.59 -5.39 -31.80
C THR A 307 -2.69 -6.23 -32.43
N GLY A 308 -3.91 -6.18 -31.89
CA GLY A 308 -5.01 -7.06 -32.28
C GLY A 308 -4.93 -8.47 -31.67
N ASP A 309 -3.94 -8.74 -30.82
CA ASP A 309 -3.74 -10.02 -30.14
C ASP A 309 -3.67 -9.83 -28.61
N ALA A 310 -4.09 -10.86 -27.87
CA ALA A 310 -4.18 -10.87 -26.40
C ALA A 310 -3.30 -11.99 -25.79
N SER A 311 -2.13 -12.24 -26.39
CA SER A 311 -1.23 -13.33 -26.03
C SER A 311 -0.67 -13.20 -24.60
N GLY A 312 -0.48 -11.97 -24.11
CA GLY A 312 0.22 -11.65 -22.87
C GLY A 312 1.74 -11.61 -23.02
N LYS A 313 2.28 -11.70 -24.25
CA LYS A 313 3.72 -11.88 -24.56
C LYS A 313 4.24 -10.90 -25.62
N CYS A 314 3.58 -9.76 -25.79
CA CYS A 314 3.96 -8.79 -26.81
C CYS A 314 5.30 -8.09 -26.47
N ALA A 315 6.28 -8.19 -27.37
CA ALA A 315 7.61 -7.56 -27.20
C ALA A 315 7.55 -6.03 -27.03
N LEU A 316 6.61 -5.35 -27.70
CA LEU A 316 6.40 -3.90 -27.58
C LEU A 316 5.94 -3.48 -26.17
N MET A 317 5.34 -4.40 -25.41
CA MET A 317 4.82 -4.15 -24.07
C MET A 317 5.74 -4.64 -22.95
N SER A 318 6.88 -5.27 -23.26
CA SER A 318 7.83 -5.83 -22.29
C SER A 318 8.16 -4.88 -21.13
N GLU A 319 8.62 -3.66 -21.43
CA GLU A 319 8.91 -2.64 -20.42
C GLU A 319 7.68 -2.20 -19.62
N TYR A 320 6.50 -2.20 -20.26
CA TYR A 320 5.24 -1.83 -19.63
C TYR A 320 4.76 -2.92 -18.66
N TYR A 321 4.90 -4.20 -19.01
CA TYR A 321 4.66 -5.31 -18.08
C TYR A 321 5.60 -5.24 -16.89
N ALA A 322 6.91 -5.01 -17.12
CA ALA A 322 7.89 -4.86 -16.04
C ALA A 322 7.63 -3.65 -15.13
N TYR A 323 7.04 -2.56 -15.65
CA TYR A 323 6.57 -1.45 -14.82
C TYR A 323 5.43 -1.89 -13.89
N TRP A 324 4.45 -2.64 -14.41
CA TRP A 324 3.32 -3.10 -13.60
C TRP A 324 3.70 -4.23 -12.63
N ASP A 325 4.66 -5.11 -12.96
CA ASP A 325 5.25 -6.10 -12.04
C ASP A 325 5.83 -5.41 -10.80
N ARG A 326 6.69 -4.41 -11.00
CA ARG A 326 7.25 -3.57 -9.92
C ARG A 326 6.16 -2.84 -9.13
N ARG A 327 5.10 -2.38 -9.80
CA ARG A 327 3.97 -1.71 -9.16
C ARG A 327 3.14 -2.66 -8.29
N VAL A 328 2.97 -3.92 -8.70
CA VAL A 328 2.33 -4.99 -7.92
C VAL A 328 3.18 -5.33 -6.71
N PHE A 329 4.50 -5.53 -6.88
CA PHE A 329 5.41 -5.79 -5.76
C PHE A 329 5.32 -4.69 -4.69
N LYS A 330 5.34 -3.41 -5.10
CA LYS A 330 5.15 -2.27 -4.19
C LYS A 330 3.79 -2.28 -3.50
N ALA A 331 2.73 -2.67 -4.22
CA ALA A 331 1.39 -2.78 -3.65
C ALA A 331 1.32 -3.86 -2.55
N LEU A 332 1.88 -5.04 -2.82
CA LEU A 332 1.99 -6.13 -1.87
C LEU A 332 2.84 -5.75 -0.65
N THR A 333 3.97 -5.08 -0.86
CA THR A 333 4.83 -4.57 0.21
C THR A 333 4.04 -3.63 1.14
N THR A 334 3.28 -2.70 0.55
CA THR A 334 2.43 -1.77 1.32
C THR A 334 1.32 -2.50 2.09
N MET A 335 0.70 -3.53 1.50
CA MET A 335 -0.30 -4.38 2.16
C MET A 335 0.29 -5.09 3.38
N VAL A 336 1.48 -5.69 3.26
CA VAL A 336 2.18 -6.40 4.34
C VAL A 336 2.61 -5.42 5.45
N LEU A 337 3.24 -4.29 5.10
CA LEU A 337 3.62 -3.25 6.06
C LEU A 337 2.40 -2.66 6.80
N GLY A 338 1.28 -2.50 6.09
CA GLY A 338 -0.01 -2.12 6.66
C GLY A 338 -0.51 -3.16 7.68
N GLY A 339 -0.35 -4.45 7.39
CA GLY A 339 -0.63 -5.55 8.32
C GLY A 339 0.19 -5.49 9.60
N PHE A 340 1.51 -5.37 9.49
CA PHE A 340 2.39 -5.22 10.66
C PHE A 340 2.04 -3.97 11.49
N SER A 341 1.76 -2.85 10.83
CA SER A 341 1.38 -1.61 11.51
C SER A 341 0.07 -1.76 12.31
N ARG A 342 -0.89 -2.52 11.80
CA ARG A 342 -2.15 -2.81 12.49
C ARG A 342 -1.95 -3.81 13.63
N LEU A 343 -1.18 -4.87 13.40
CA LEU A 343 -0.83 -5.83 14.45
C LEU A 343 -0.13 -5.14 15.62
N LYS A 344 0.82 -4.24 15.33
CA LYS A 344 1.47 -3.39 16.33
C LYS A 344 0.45 -2.55 17.12
N LYS A 345 -0.53 -1.93 16.45
CA LYS A 345 -1.59 -1.16 17.11
C LYS A 345 -2.49 -2.04 17.99
N LEU A 346 -2.84 -3.24 17.53
CA LEU A 346 -3.61 -4.19 18.33
C LEU A 346 -2.85 -4.63 19.58
N LEU A 347 -1.55 -4.91 19.48
CA LEU A 347 -0.72 -5.35 20.61
C LEU A 347 -0.41 -4.24 21.62
N LEU A 348 -0.30 -2.99 21.17
CA LEU A 348 -0.03 -1.85 22.07
C LEU A 348 -1.29 -1.25 22.69
N GLY A 349 -2.47 -1.47 22.09
CA GLY A 349 -3.73 -0.86 22.50
C GLY A 349 -3.74 0.67 22.37
N PRO A 350 -4.89 1.33 22.62
CA PRO A 350 -4.93 2.77 22.85
C PRO A 350 -4.21 3.10 24.16
N THR A 351 -3.42 4.17 24.15
CA THR A 351 -2.49 4.62 25.20
C THR A 351 -3.07 4.79 26.61
N ASP A 352 -4.39 4.70 26.81
CA ASP A 352 -5.03 4.87 28.12
C ASP A 352 -5.54 3.58 28.77
N ARG A 353 -5.93 2.53 28.02
CA ARG A 353 -6.28 1.20 28.53
C ARG A 353 -6.13 0.17 27.40
N SER A 354 -5.14 -0.72 27.51
CA SER A 354 -4.97 -1.84 26.59
C SER A 354 -6.14 -2.81 26.73
N GLU A 355 -6.92 -2.98 25.67
CA GLU A 355 -7.99 -3.98 25.61
C GLU A 355 -7.36 -5.36 25.43
N PRO A 356 -7.59 -6.33 26.32
CA PRO A 356 -6.96 -7.64 26.22
C PRO A 356 -7.46 -8.40 24.98
N LEU A 357 -6.53 -8.84 24.14
CA LEU A 357 -6.81 -9.55 22.88
C LEU A 357 -7.20 -11.01 23.13
N PHE A 358 -6.53 -11.66 24.08
CA PHE A 358 -6.78 -13.05 24.42
C PHE A 358 -6.53 -13.33 25.91
N ARG A 359 -7.01 -14.48 26.38
CA ARG A 359 -6.89 -14.93 27.76
C ARG A 359 -5.85 -16.04 27.94
N VAL A 360 -5.15 -16.01 29.07
CA VAL A 360 -4.28 -17.08 29.56
C VAL A 360 -4.74 -17.48 30.95
N SER A 361 -4.91 -18.77 31.21
CA SER A 361 -5.31 -19.29 32.51
C SER A 361 -4.09 -19.73 33.31
N ALA A 362 -4.05 -19.41 34.60
CA ALA A 362 -3.02 -19.89 35.52
C ALA A 362 -3.63 -20.88 36.52
N SER A 363 -2.99 -22.03 36.70
CA SER A 363 -3.37 -23.05 37.67
C SER A 363 -2.18 -23.54 38.47
N LEU A 364 -2.43 -24.04 39.68
CA LEU A 364 -1.38 -24.63 40.51
C LEU A 364 -1.26 -26.13 40.20
N SER A 365 -0.08 -26.57 39.75
CA SER A 365 0.27 -27.99 39.58
C SER A 365 1.57 -28.24 40.33
N VAL A 366 1.46 -28.58 41.61
CA VAL A 366 2.60 -28.69 42.54
C VAL A 366 3.73 -29.52 41.92
N PRO A 367 4.97 -28.99 41.85
CA PRO A 367 5.48 -27.79 42.54
C PRO A 367 5.34 -26.45 41.77
N ASP A 368 4.80 -26.44 40.56
CA ASP A 368 4.89 -25.30 39.63
C ASP A 368 3.55 -24.62 39.33
N ILE A 369 3.63 -23.39 38.83
CA ILE A 369 2.46 -22.65 38.32
C ILE A 369 2.36 -22.91 36.82
N LEU A 370 1.30 -23.60 36.40
CA LEU A 370 1.06 -23.92 35.01
C LEU A 370 0.28 -22.78 34.34
N GLN A 371 0.74 -22.37 33.17
CA GLN A 371 0.08 -21.41 32.30
C GLN A 371 -0.55 -22.16 31.13
N THR A 372 -1.85 -22.01 30.93
CA THR A 372 -2.61 -22.66 29.85
C THR A 372 -3.31 -21.60 29.01
N PRO A 373 -2.86 -21.32 27.77
CA PRO A 373 -1.68 -21.89 27.12
C PRO A 373 -0.35 -21.41 27.74
N SER A 374 0.74 -22.13 27.46
CA SER A 374 2.07 -21.73 27.95
C SER A 374 2.55 -20.45 27.28
N LEU A 375 3.37 -19.67 27.96
CA LEU A 375 3.89 -18.43 27.39
C LEU A 375 4.82 -18.65 26.19
N HIS A 376 5.53 -19.79 26.17
CA HIS A 376 6.30 -20.21 24.99
C HIS A 376 5.37 -20.50 23.79
N HIS A 377 4.22 -21.14 24.02
CA HIS A 377 3.20 -21.33 22.98
C HIS A 377 2.69 -19.99 22.47
N VAL A 378 2.38 -19.04 23.36
CA VAL A 378 1.96 -17.69 22.99
C VAL A 378 3.01 -17.00 22.11
N GLN A 379 4.29 -17.03 22.49
CA GLN A 379 5.37 -16.45 21.69
C GLN A 379 5.50 -17.12 20.31
N LYS A 380 5.44 -18.45 20.27
CA LYS A 380 5.53 -19.24 19.04
C LYS A 380 4.39 -18.89 18.08
N VAL A 381 3.15 -18.90 18.56
CA VAL A 381 1.96 -18.60 17.76
C VAL A 381 1.97 -17.16 17.23
N LEU A 382 2.41 -16.20 18.05
CA LEU A 382 2.57 -14.81 17.59
C LEU A 382 3.75 -14.63 16.62
N ALA A 383 4.79 -15.46 16.69
CA ALA A 383 5.87 -15.49 15.70
C ALA A 383 5.37 -16.07 14.36
N GLU A 384 4.61 -17.16 14.42
CA GLU A 384 3.94 -17.76 13.25
C GLU A 384 2.98 -16.76 12.59
N LEU A 385 2.23 -15.98 13.37
CA LEU A 385 1.39 -14.90 12.82
C LEU A 385 2.21 -13.89 12.01
N GLN A 386 3.38 -13.49 12.51
CA GLN A 386 4.24 -12.52 11.81
C GLN A 386 4.77 -13.10 10.49
N ASP A 387 5.13 -14.38 10.47
CA ASP A 387 5.53 -15.08 9.25
C ASP A 387 4.37 -15.19 8.28
N ASP A 388 3.17 -15.51 8.76
CA ASP A 388 1.95 -15.61 7.97
C ASP A 388 1.60 -14.30 7.24
N LEU A 389 1.85 -13.13 7.86
CA LEU A 389 1.63 -11.84 7.20
C LEU A 389 2.48 -11.68 5.95
N VAL A 390 3.72 -12.17 5.97
CA VAL A 390 4.60 -12.15 4.79
C VAL A 390 4.18 -13.25 3.81
N ARG A 391 3.86 -14.45 4.32
CA ARG A 391 3.41 -15.58 3.50
C ARG A 391 2.15 -15.27 2.68
N CYS A 392 1.32 -14.31 3.09
CA CYS A 392 0.18 -13.84 2.29
C CYS A 392 0.54 -13.43 0.86
N THR A 393 1.82 -13.19 0.54
CA THR A 393 2.29 -12.89 -0.82
C THR A 393 2.62 -14.13 -1.66
N ILE A 394 2.65 -15.32 -1.07
CA ILE A 394 2.94 -16.59 -1.76
C ILE A 394 1.95 -16.87 -2.91
N PRO A 395 0.63 -16.69 -2.75
CA PRO A 395 -0.32 -16.98 -3.82
C PRO A 395 -0.19 -16.08 -5.06
N PHE A 396 0.59 -14.99 -4.96
CA PHE A 396 0.84 -14.08 -6.06
C PHE A 396 2.02 -14.58 -6.89
N LEU A 397 1.71 -15.42 -7.88
CA LEU A 397 2.68 -15.90 -8.87
C LEU A 397 3.22 -14.72 -9.68
N ARG A 398 4.55 -14.65 -9.80
CA ARG A 398 5.23 -13.60 -10.56
C ARG A 398 5.01 -13.79 -12.06
N TRP A 399 5.09 -12.70 -12.81
CA TRP A 399 5.05 -12.76 -14.27
C TRP A 399 6.39 -13.23 -14.85
N GLU A 400 6.35 -13.94 -15.97
CA GLU A 400 7.54 -14.25 -16.77
C GLU A 400 8.10 -12.94 -17.34
N ASP A 401 9.43 -12.82 -17.39
CA ASP A 401 10.10 -11.56 -17.69
C ASP A 401 9.70 -11.02 -19.07
N GLY A 402 9.30 -9.75 -19.11
CA GLY A 402 8.77 -9.13 -20.33
C GLY A 402 7.38 -9.62 -20.77
N THR A 403 6.63 -10.31 -19.92
CA THR A 403 5.26 -10.79 -20.19
C THR A 403 4.30 -10.43 -19.06
N CYS A 404 2.99 -10.65 -19.26
CA CYS A 404 2.01 -10.67 -18.18
C CYS A 404 1.44 -12.09 -17.91
N LEU A 405 2.17 -13.12 -18.33
CA LEU A 405 1.80 -14.51 -18.06
C LEU A 405 2.43 -14.96 -16.75
N GLN A 406 1.69 -15.75 -15.98
CA GLN A 406 2.21 -16.35 -14.77
C GLN A 406 3.34 -17.33 -15.12
N MET A 407 4.42 -17.29 -14.35
CA MET A 407 5.52 -18.25 -14.49
C MET A 407 5.01 -19.67 -14.25
N GLU A 408 5.31 -20.58 -15.19
CA GLU A 408 4.98 -21.99 -15.03
C GLU A 408 5.85 -22.64 -13.94
N PRO A 409 5.30 -23.57 -13.13
CA PRO A 409 6.07 -24.29 -12.13
C PRO A 409 7.25 -25.05 -12.77
N GLN A 410 8.43 -24.96 -12.16
CA GLN A 410 9.67 -25.58 -12.66
C GLN A 410 10.16 -26.68 -11.71
N PRO A 411 10.79 -27.77 -12.19
CA PRO A 411 11.41 -28.75 -11.33
C PRO A 411 12.43 -28.13 -10.36
N ILE A 412 12.40 -28.50 -9.07
CA ILE A 412 13.29 -27.95 -8.04
C ILE A 412 14.78 -28.16 -8.40
N SER A 413 15.11 -29.25 -9.10
CA SER A 413 16.47 -29.51 -9.59
C SER A 413 16.97 -28.48 -10.59
N LEU A 414 16.09 -27.86 -11.39
CA LEU A 414 16.43 -26.82 -12.37
C LEU A 414 16.44 -25.42 -11.75
N SER A 415 15.61 -25.16 -10.73
CA SER A 415 15.54 -23.84 -10.06
C SER A 415 16.83 -23.50 -9.28
N HIS A 416 17.49 -24.50 -8.69
CA HIS A 416 18.81 -24.34 -8.07
C HIS A 416 19.93 -24.03 -9.09
N SER A 417 19.81 -24.51 -10.34
CA SER A 417 20.79 -24.25 -11.40
C SER A 417 20.67 -22.83 -11.97
N LEU A 418 19.44 -22.34 -12.19
CA LEU A 418 19.17 -20.98 -12.67
C LEU A 418 19.54 -19.90 -11.64
N ALA A 419 19.35 -20.16 -10.34
CA ALA A 419 19.74 -19.22 -9.27
C ALA A 419 21.27 -19.02 -9.18
N ASN A 420 22.07 -20.00 -9.59
CA ASN A 420 23.53 -19.93 -9.62
C ASN A 420 24.11 -19.51 -10.98
N GLY A 421 23.28 -19.44 -12.03
CA GLY A 421 23.74 -19.30 -13.42
C GLY A 421 24.05 -17.88 -13.89
N ASP A 422 23.58 -16.84 -13.20
CA ASP A 422 23.57 -15.50 -13.81
C ASP A 422 23.81 -14.35 -12.81
N ARG A 423 24.99 -14.30 -12.19
CA ARG A 423 25.53 -13.06 -11.58
C ARG A 423 27.05 -12.98 -11.72
N ARG A 424 27.53 -12.35 -12.79
CA ARG A 424 28.88 -11.75 -12.81
C ARG A 424 28.84 -10.46 -11.98
N GLY A 425 29.41 -10.50 -10.79
CA GLY A 425 29.94 -9.34 -10.05
C GLY A 425 28.93 -8.50 -9.29
N ASP A 426 28.48 -8.96 -8.12
CA ASP A 426 28.77 -8.33 -6.82
C ASP A 426 28.14 -9.14 -5.67
N GLY A 427 28.88 -9.25 -4.57
CA GLY A 427 28.50 -9.68 -3.21
C GLY A 427 27.28 -10.58 -2.93
N ASN A 428 27.58 -11.81 -2.49
CA ASN A 428 26.80 -12.69 -1.60
C ASN A 428 25.68 -13.57 -2.20
N PRO A 429 25.88 -14.90 -2.34
CA PRO A 429 24.85 -15.87 -2.71
C PRO A 429 24.40 -16.65 -1.46
N GLU A 430 23.31 -16.24 -0.82
CA GLU A 430 22.59 -17.10 0.12
C GLU A 430 21.09 -17.07 -0.20
N GLY A 431 20.62 -18.17 -0.80
CA GLY A 431 19.24 -18.65 -0.69
C GLY A 431 18.14 -17.82 -1.38
N SER A 432 17.97 -17.96 -2.69
CA SER A 432 16.62 -17.81 -3.27
C SER A 432 15.73 -18.85 -2.60
N VAL A 433 14.83 -18.41 -1.72
CA VAL A 433 13.87 -19.29 -1.03
C VAL A 433 12.97 -19.91 -2.08
N VAL A 434 13.20 -21.20 -2.37
CA VAL A 434 12.38 -21.97 -3.29
C VAL A 434 11.04 -22.27 -2.63
N VAL A 435 9.98 -21.67 -3.16
CA VAL A 435 8.61 -21.96 -2.72
C VAL A 435 8.10 -23.17 -3.49
N LYS A 436 7.73 -24.23 -2.79
CA LYS A 436 7.16 -25.43 -3.42
C LYS A 436 5.73 -25.14 -3.88
N SER A 437 5.30 -25.75 -4.98
CA SER A 437 3.92 -25.62 -5.48
C SER A 437 2.88 -26.01 -4.40
N SER A 438 3.20 -27.02 -3.58
CA SER A 438 2.36 -27.43 -2.44
C SER A 438 2.19 -26.40 -1.34
N GLN A 439 3.09 -25.42 -1.21
CA GLN A 439 3.01 -24.36 -0.20
C GLN A 439 2.07 -23.22 -0.58
N VAL A 440 1.66 -23.13 -1.85
CA VAL A 440 0.73 -22.11 -2.36
C VAL A 440 -0.68 -22.25 -1.76
N TYR A 441 -1.04 -23.48 -1.36
CA TYR A 441 -2.37 -23.82 -0.83
C TYR A 441 -2.54 -23.61 0.68
N LEU A 442 -1.46 -23.40 1.45
CA LEU A 442 -1.52 -23.41 2.93
C LEU A 442 -2.09 -22.12 3.55
N ILE A 443 -2.60 -21.18 2.75
CA ILE A 443 -3.21 -19.92 3.20
C ILE A 443 -4.71 -19.97 2.87
N GLY A 444 -5.42 -20.89 3.52
CA GLY A 444 -6.87 -21.05 3.39
C GLY A 444 -7.23 -22.38 2.74
N ASP A 445 -7.39 -23.41 3.56
CA ASP A 445 -8.19 -24.57 3.17
C ASP A 445 -9.56 -24.05 2.72
N SER A 446 -9.91 -24.34 1.46
CA SER A 446 -11.16 -23.98 0.75
C SER A 446 -11.14 -22.68 -0.08
N ALA A 447 -10.52 -22.71 -1.27
CA ALA A 447 -11.21 -22.45 -2.55
C ALA A 447 -10.23 -22.23 -3.73
N GLY A 448 -10.31 -23.11 -4.72
CA GLY A 448 -10.26 -22.71 -6.14
C GLY A 448 -8.90 -22.38 -6.78
N SER A 449 -8.25 -23.42 -7.30
CA SER A 449 -7.63 -23.44 -8.64
C SER A 449 -6.32 -22.66 -8.89
N ILE A 450 -5.18 -23.25 -8.53
CA ILE A 450 -3.99 -23.28 -9.40
C ILE A 450 -3.47 -24.73 -9.40
N GLY A 451 -4.00 -25.54 -10.32
CA GLY A 451 -3.63 -26.95 -10.39
C GLY A 451 -2.17 -27.14 -10.79
N VAL A 452 -1.29 -27.37 -9.82
CA VAL A 452 -0.25 -28.42 -9.85
C VAL A 452 0.11 -28.80 -8.41
N THR A 453 -0.30 -29.99 -7.96
CA THR A 453 -0.04 -30.56 -6.62
C THR A 453 1.26 -31.36 -6.57
N ASP A 454 2.29 -30.93 -7.30
CA ASP A 454 3.56 -31.65 -7.34
C ASP A 454 4.56 -31.03 -6.33
N PRO A 455 4.94 -31.75 -5.26
CA PRO A 455 5.92 -31.28 -4.28
C PRO A 455 7.34 -31.13 -4.84
N ASP A 456 7.61 -31.64 -6.05
CA ASP A 456 8.90 -31.56 -6.74
C ASP A 456 9.00 -30.36 -7.69
N LEU A 457 7.95 -29.54 -7.76
CA LEU A 457 7.92 -28.30 -8.54
C LEU A 457 8.03 -27.05 -7.65
N ALA A 458 8.87 -26.12 -8.08
CA ALA A 458 9.05 -24.79 -7.56
C ALA A 458 8.17 -23.77 -8.29
N VAL A 459 7.58 -22.85 -7.54
CA VAL A 459 6.86 -21.70 -8.06
C VAL A 459 7.60 -20.41 -7.73
N PHE A 460 7.51 -19.44 -8.63
CA PHE A 460 8.12 -18.12 -8.46
C PHE A 460 7.05 -17.12 -8.02
N THR A 461 7.27 -16.55 -6.84
CA THR A 461 6.31 -15.67 -6.17
C THR A 461 7.03 -14.42 -5.69
N TYR A 462 6.29 -13.36 -5.38
CA TYR A 462 6.88 -12.15 -4.80
C TYR A 462 7.39 -12.34 -3.36
N TYR A 463 7.15 -13.51 -2.74
CA TYR A 463 7.53 -13.81 -1.36
C TYR A 463 9.05 -13.83 -1.13
N SER A 464 9.84 -14.38 -2.06
CA SER A 464 11.31 -14.42 -1.93
C SER A 464 11.90 -13.02 -1.79
N ASP A 465 11.41 -12.09 -2.62
CA ASP A 465 11.88 -10.72 -2.66
C ASP A 465 11.39 -9.96 -1.42
N MET A 466 10.20 -10.30 -0.92
CA MET A 466 9.62 -9.72 0.30
C MET A 466 10.40 -10.10 1.56
N LEU A 467 10.98 -11.30 1.62
CA LEU A 467 11.82 -11.71 2.74
C LEU A 467 13.11 -10.90 2.85
N GLY A 468 13.64 -10.41 1.72
CA GLY A 468 14.82 -9.55 1.67
C GLY A 468 14.53 -8.05 1.82
N ASP A 469 13.25 -7.65 1.93
CA ASP A 469 12.89 -6.25 2.05
C ASP A 469 13.16 -5.71 3.47
N SER A 470 14.09 -4.76 3.56
CA SER A 470 14.51 -4.16 4.83
C SER A 470 13.37 -3.48 5.62
N GLN A 471 12.35 -2.96 4.95
CA GLN A 471 11.21 -2.33 5.63
C GLN A 471 10.33 -3.39 6.28
N VAL A 472 10.09 -4.50 5.58
CA VAL A 472 9.33 -5.65 6.09
C VAL A 472 10.06 -6.30 7.26
N GLU A 473 11.37 -6.51 7.15
CA GLU A 473 12.19 -7.05 8.24
C GLU A 473 12.17 -6.12 9.46
N GLY A 474 12.35 -4.81 9.25
CA GLY A 474 12.24 -3.81 10.31
C GLY A 474 10.86 -3.80 11.00
N ALA A 475 9.78 -3.94 10.23
CA ALA A 475 8.42 -4.01 10.76
C ALA A 475 8.18 -5.27 11.59
N LYS A 476 8.66 -6.44 11.11
CA LYS A 476 8.61 -7.72 11.83
C LYS A 476 9.37 -7.64 13.14
N ASN A 477 10.61 -7.16 13.12
CA ASN A 477 11.44 -6.98 14.32
C ASN A 477 10.79 -6.05 15.34
N GLY A 478 10.12 -4.99 14.86
CA GLY A 478 9.33 -4.09 15.70
C GLY A 478 8.19 -4.80 16.46
N VAL A 479 7.45 -5.68 15.80
CA VAL A 479 6.40 -6.49 16.44
C VAL A 479 7.00 -7.53 17.39
N THR A 480 8.05 -8.24 16.97
CA THR A 480 8.75 -9.22 17.81
C THR A 480 9.19 -8.61 19.13
N ARG A 481 9.76 -7.39 19.12
CA ARG A 481 10.16 -6.68 20.34
C ARG A 481 8.98 -6.41 21.28
N ILE A 482 7.82 -6.02 20.74
CA ILE A 482 6.61 -5.77 21.53
C ILE A 482 6.14 -7.06 22.21
N VAL A 483 6.10 -8.17 21.46
CA VAL A 483 5.72 -9.49 21.98
C VAL A 483 6.69 -9.95 23.08
N SER A 484 8.00 -9.78 22.90
CA SER A 484 9.01 -10.12 23.90
C SER A 484 8.88 -9.29 25.18
N VAL A 485 8.61 -7.98 25.06
CA VAL A 485 8.37 -7.10 26.22
C VAL A 485 7.11 -7.53 26.97
N GLY A 486 6.00 -7.74 26.27
CA GLY A 486 4.75 -8.20 26.89
C GLY A 486 4.90 -9.56 27.59
N THR A 487 5.59 -10.49 26.95
CA THR A 487 5.97 -11.78 27.54
C THR A 487 6.79 -11.60 28.83
N THR A 488 7.78 -10.71 28.82
CA THR A 488 8.62 -10.44 30.00
C THR A 488 7.81 -9.84 31.16
N ASN A 489 6.84 -8.97 30.86
CA ASN A 489 5.94 -8.40 31.84
C ASN A 489 5.02 -9.47 32.45
N ILE A 490 4.48 -10.37 31.63
CA ILE A 490 3.68 -11.53 32.09
C ILE A 490 4.53 -12.45 32.99
N GLN A 491 5.78 -12.74 32.63
CA GLN A 491 6.68 -13.50 33.49
C GLN A 491 6.98 -12.78 34.81
N ARG A 492 7.13 -11.45 34.78
CA ARG A 492 7.33 -10.64 36.00
C ARG A 492 6.14 -10.79 36.95
N PHE A 493 4.93 -10.72 36.42
CA PHE A 493 3.72 -10.97 37.21
C PHE A 493 3.71 -12.37 37.83
N PHE A 494 4.06 -13.43 37.09
CA PHE A 494 4.13 -14.78 37.67
C PHE A 494 5.24 -14.94 38.72
N ARG A 495 6.33 -14.16 38.65
CA ARG A 495 7.37 -14.15 39.69
C ARG A 495 6.86 -13.60 41.02
N GLU A 496 5.88 -12.69 41.04
CA GLU A 496 5.30 -12.15 42.27
C GLU A 496 4.65 -13.26 43.12
N TRP A 497 4.10 -14.29 42.48
CA TRP A 497 3.51 -15.44 43.18
C TRP A 497 4.52 -16.33 43.91
N HIS A 498 5.81 -16.23 43.60
CA HIS A 498 6.86 -17.02 44.28
C HIS A 498 7.00 -16.65 45.76
N GLN A 499 6.50 -15.49 46.20
CA GLN A 499 6.45 -15.14 47.63
C GLN A 499 5.62 -16.14 48.46
N HIS A 500 4.69 -16.86 47.82
CA HIS A 500 3.81 -17.84 48.46
C HIS A 500 4.30 -19.29 48.27
N GLU A 501 5.45 -19.50 47.62
CA GLU A 501 5.98 -20.81 47.22
C GLU A 501 6.15 -21.80 48.37
N ARG A 502 6.37 -21.29 49.59
CA ARG A 502 6.45 -22.10 50.82
C ARG A 502 5.18 -22.88 51.12
N ILE A 503 4.03 -22.45 50.59
CA ILE A 503 2.74 -23.11 50.83
C ILE A 503 2.68 -24.45 50.08
N TRP A 504 3.25 -24.56 48.89
CA TRP A 504 3.09 -25.77 48.05
C TRP A 504 4.38 -26.51 47.71
N LYS A 505 5.56 -25.86 47.74
CA LYS A 505 6.84 -26.55 47.43
C LYS A 505 7.50 -27.24 48.61
N VAL A 506 7.12 -26.88 49.84
CA VAL A 506 7.70 -27.51 51.03
C VAL A 506 7.20 -28.94 51.15
N ASP A 507 8.12 -29.89 51.38
CA ASP A 507 7.76 -31.26 51.73
C ASP A 507 6.96 -31.27 53.04
N ARG A 508 5.64 -31.40 52.90
CA ARG A 508 4.70 -31.41 54.00
C ARG A 508 4.93 -32.58 54.95
N GLN A 509 5.23 -33.76 54.45
CA GLN A 509 5.40 -34.94 55.30
C GLN A 509 6.68 -34.85 56.13
N GLY A 510 7.81 -34.53 55.52
CA GLY A 510 9.08 -34.37 56.23
C GLY A 510 9.07 -33.20 57.20
N THR A 511 8.44 -32.08 56.85
CA THR A 511 8.29 -30.91 57.74
C THR A 511 7.46 -31.25 58.96
N LEU A 512 6.33 -31.94 58.78
CA LEU A 512 5.49 -32.37 59.89
C LEU A 512 6.16 -33.43 60.77
N ALA A 513 6.89 -34.40 60.18
CA ALA A 513 7.65 -35.39 60.96
C ALA A 513 8.70 -34.72 61.86
N ARG A 514 9.44 -33.73 61.33
CA ARG A 514 10.39 -32.92 62.13
C ARG A 514 9.70 -32.07 63.18
N PHE A 515 8.51 -31.56 62.87
CA PHE A 515 7.71 -30.79 63.82
C PHE A 515 7.30 -31.66 65.00
N VAL A 516 6.77 -32.87 64.76
CA VAL A 516 6.40 -33.85 65.80
C VAL A 516 7.61 -34.29 66.64
N ALA A 517 8.75 -34.54 65.99
CA ALA A 517 9.97 -34.97 66.68
C ALA A 517 10.46 -33.98 67.75
N LYS A 518 10.06 -32.70 67.65
CA LYS A 518 10.38 -31.66 68.64
C LYS A 518 9.43 -31.61 69.83
N SER A 519 8.41 -32.48 69.89
CA SER A 519 7.35 -32.47 70.92
C SER A 519 6.77 -31.07 71.18
N PRO A 520 6.18 -30.41 70.16
CA PRO A 520 5.72 -29.03 70.27
C PRO A 520 4.50 -28.91 71.19
N SER A 521 4.35 -27.75 71.84
CA SER A 521 3.21 -27.45 72.71
C SER A 521 1.90 -27.35 71.91
N LEU A 522 0.77 -27.56 72.58
CA LEU A 522 -0.57 -27.40 71.98
C LEU A 522 -0.80 -25.97 71.46
N SER A 523 -0.23 -24.96 72.15
CA SER A 523 -0.27 -23.57 71.71
C SER A 523 0.42 -23.35 70.36
N LEU A 524 1.55 -24.01 70.10
CA LEU A 524 2.26 -23.92 68.83
C LEU A 524 1.50 -24.64 67.70
N TYR A 525 0.84 -25.76 67.99
CA TYR A 525 -0.11 -26.38 67.04
C TYR A 525 -1.25 -25.42 66.69
N HIS A 526 -1.81 -24.74 67.69
CA HIS A 526 -2.89 -23.79 67.48
C HIS A 526 -2.44 -22.59 66.63
N GLU A 527 -1.30 -21.99 66.94
CA GLU A 527 -0.74 -20.85 66.19
C GLU A 527 -0.45 -21.21 64.73
N THR A 528 0.21 -22.34 64.49
CA THR A 528 0.53 -22.82 63.13
C THR A 528 -0.71 -23.18 62.33
N MET A 529 -1.69 -23.85 62.95
CA MET A 529 -2.96 -24.17 62.30
C MET A 529 -3.79 -22.91 62.01
N ALA A 530 -3.80 -21.93 62.93
CA ALA A 530 -4.45 -20.64 62.74
C ALA A 530 -3.82 -19.86 61.58
N HIS A 531 -2.50 -19.90 61.44
CA HIS A 531 -1.79 -19.29 60.31
C HIS A 531 -2.25 -19.84 58.95
N TYR A 532 -2.25 -21.16 58.76
CA TYR A 532 -2.71 -21.77 57.50
C TYR A 532 -4.20 -21.60 57.26
N LYS A 533 -5.02 -21.62 58.32
CA LYS A 533 -6.46 -21.35 58.23
C LYS A 533 -6.74 -19.91 57.79
N HIS A 534 -5.98 -18.94 58.30
CA HIS A 534 -6.08 -17.54 57.85
C HIS A 534 -5.67 -17.37 56.39
N LEU A 535 -4.61 -18.06 55.94
CA LEU A 535 -4.24 -18.05 54.52
C LEU A 535 -5.33 -18.70 53.65
N TYR A 536 -5.92 -19.81 54.09
CA TYR A 536 -7.04 -20.45 53.40
C TYR A 536 -8.22 -19.48 53.21
N THR A 537 -8.70 -18.82 54.28
CA THR A 537 -9.83 -17.88 54.17
C THR A 537 -9.51 -16.75 53.22
N LYS A 538 -8.30 -16.18 53.31
CA LYS A 538 -7.83 -15.10 52.43
C LYS A 538 -7.87 -15.50 50.94
N PHE A 539 -7.38 -16.68 50.58
CA PHE A 539 -7.37 -17.14 49.18
C PHE A 539 -8.77 -17.65 48.73
N SER A 540 -9.56 -18.25 49.61
CA SER A 540 -10.92 -18.71 49.29
C SER A 540 -11.86 -17.53 49.02
N GLU A 541 -11.88 -16.51 49.88
CA GLU A 541 -12.67 -15.29 49.70
C GLU A 541 -12.24 -14.51 48.44
N ALA A 542 -10.97 -14.62 48.05
CA ALA A 542 -10.50 -14.11 46.76
C ALA A 542 -11.08 -14.90 45.57
N ALA A 543 -11.09 -16.23 45.63
CA ALA A 543 -11.64 -17.07 44.55
C ALA A 543 -13.16 -16.87 44.33
N ASP A 544 -13.89 -16.60 45.40
CA ASP A 544 -15.35 -16.41 45.41
C ASP A 544 -15.77 -14.97 45.05
N GLY A 545 -14.81 -14.04 45.01
CA GLY A 545 -15.05 -12.63 44.64
C GLY A 545 -15.64 -11.78 45.77
N THR A 546 -15.62 -12.28 47.00
CA THR A 546 -16.18 -11.63 48.20
C THR A 546 -15.19 -10.75 48.94
N THR A 547 -13.95 -10.64 48.44
CA THR A 547 -12.88 -9.86 49.07
C THR A 547 -13.07 -8.35 48.85
N PRO A 548 -13.15 -7.54 49.93
CA PRO A 548 -13.41 -6.10 49.82
C PRO A 548 -12.22 -5.28 49.27
N ASP A 549 -10.98 -5.78 49.39
CA ASP A 549 -9.77 -4.99 49.13
C ASP A 549 -9.08 -5.26 47.78
N GLY A 550 -9.50 -6.28 47.02
CA GLY A 550 -8.90 -6.61 45.72
C GLY A 550 -7.40 -6.99 45.75
N THR A 551 -6.84 -7.28 46.92
CA THR A 551 -5.41 -7.50 47.15
C THR A 551 -4.84 -8.72 46.43
N ILE A 552 -5.65 -9.75 46.17
CA ILE A 552 -5.26 -10.95 45.41
C ILE A 552 -5.87 -10.84 44.01
N PRO A 553 -5.05 -10.79 42.95
CA PRO A 553 -5.56 -10.63 41.60
C PRO A 553 -6.19 -11.94 41.10
N VAL A 554 -7.52 -11.97 40.98
CA VAL A 554 -8.28 -13.09 40.37
C VAL A 554 -8.26 -12.99 38.84
N VAL A 555 -8.35 -11.77 38.33
CA VAL A 555 -8.16 -11.42 36.92
C VAL A 555 -7.18 -10.27 36.86
N LYS A 556 -6.15 -10.39 36.02
CA LYS A 556 -5.16 -9.35 35.80
C LYS A 556 -5.00 -9.10 34.32
N GLU A 557 -5.01 -7.85 33.90
CA GLU A 557 -4.69 -7.45 32.53
C GLU A 557 -3.23 -6.99 32.50
N VAL A 558 -2.45 -7.60 31.62
CA VAL A 558 -1.03 -7.29 31.41
C VAL A 558 -0.84 -7.12 29.91
N ASP A 559 -0.57 -5.89 29.49
CA ASP A 559 -0.45 -5.50 28.08
C ASP A 559 -1.67 -5.99 27.26
N PHE A 560 -1.46 -6.84 26.26
CA PHE A 560 -2.51 -7.37 25.38
C PHE A 560 -3.16 -8.68 25.89
N VAL A 561 -2.88 -9.12 27.11
CA VAL A 561 -3.32 -10.42 27.66
C VAL A 561 -4.14 -10.26 28.94
N ARG A 562 -5.27 -10.98 29.02
CA ARG A 562 -6.02 -11.17 30.26
C ARG A 562 -5.63 -12.47 30.95
N ILE A 563 -5.07 -12.39 32.14
CA ILE A 563 -4.65 -13.54 32.93
C ILE A 563 -5.76 -13.91 33.92
N ASN A 564 -6.31 -15.12 33.78
CA ASN A 564 -7.25 -15.70 34.72
C ASN A 564 -6.49 -16.48 35.80
N CYS A 565 -6.42 -15.92 37.01
CA CYS A 565 -5.74 -16.52 38.16
C CYS A 565 -6.69 -17.27 39.08
N LYS A 566 -8.00 -17.32 38.80
CA LYS A 566 -8.97 -18.04 39.65
C LYS A 566 -8.56 -19.49 39.94
N PRO A 567 -8.14 -20.31 38.96
CA PRO A 567 -7.72 -21.69 39.24
C PRO A 567 -6.44 -21.77 40.09
N LEU A 568 -5.51 -20.83 39.93
CA LEU A 568 -4.30 -20.72 40.74
C LEU A 568 -4.65 -20.39 42.20
N VAL A 569 -5.51 -19.39 42.41
CA VAL A 569 -5.97 -18.98 43.74
C VAL A 569 -6.68 -20.13 44.46
N SER A 570 -7.62 -20.81 43.79
CA SER A 570 -8.29 -21.99 44.33
C SER A 570 -7.31 -23.14 44.62
N GLY A 571 -6.30 -23.34 43.77
CA GLY A 571 -5.25 -24.32 43.99
C GLY A 571 -4.42 -24.04 45.25
N ILE A 572 -4.06 -22.77 45.49
CA ILE A 572 -3.33 -22.35 46.70
C ILE A 572 -4.21 -22.52 47.94
N ALA A 573 -5.49 -22.15 47.88
CA ALA A 573 -6.43 -22.37 48.99
C ALA A 573 -6.50 -23.85 49.37
N ASN A 574 -6.65 -24.75 48.40
CA ASN A 574 -6.65 -26.20 48.64
C ASN A 574 -5.34 -26.69 49.30
N GLN A 575 -4.18 -26.14 48.92
CA GLN A 575 -2.92 -26.48 49.61
C GLN A 575 -2.91 -26.05 51.08
N CYS A 576 -3.44 -24.86 51.40
CA CYS A 576 -3.59 -24.42 52.79
C CYS A 576 -4.51 -25.34 53.59
N GLU A 577 -5.64 -25.76 53.01
CA GLU A 577 -6.57 -26.72 53.64
C GLU A 577 -5.88 -28.07 53.94
N LEU A 578 -5.10 -28.55 52.97
CA LEU A 578 -4.29 -29.76 53.11
C LEU A 578 -3.26 -29.67 54.24
N TRP A 579 -2.66 -28.49 54.48
CA TRP A 579 -1.79 -28.26 55.65
C TRP A 579 -2.55 -28.33 56.97
N VAL A 580 -3.72 -27.68 57.05
CA VAL A 580 -4.59 -27.70 58.24
C VAL A 580 -5.02 -29.12 58.57
N HIS A 581 -5.45 -29.90 57.57
CA HIS A 581 -5.87 -31.29 57.77
C HIS A 581 -4.70 -32.18 58.23
N SER A 582 -3.52 -32.04 57.63
CA SER A 582 -2.34 -32.81 58.03
C SER A 582 -1.85 -32.47 59.45
N LEU A 583 -1.87 -31.19 59.84
CA LEU A 583 -1.58 -30.76 61.21
C LEU A 583 -2.59 -31.36 62.21
N GLY A 584 -3.88 -31.35 61.88
CA GLY A 584 -4.93 -31.94 62.71
C GLY A 584 -4.79 -33.45 62.89
N TYR A 585 -4.45 -34.18 61.81
CA TYR A 585 -4.17 -35.61 61.87
C TYR A 585 -2.97 -35.93 62.77
N VAL A 586 -1.89 -35.17 62.63
CA VAL A 586 -0.68 -35.32 63.43
C VAL A 586 -0.93 -35.01 64.90
N LEU A 587 -1.64 -33.92 65.20
CA LEU A 587 -2.04 -33.56 66.57
C LEU A 587 -2.82 -34.69 67.23
N THR A 588 -3.83 -35.21 66.52
CA THR A 588 -4.69 -36.30 66.98
C THR A 588 -3.88 -37.57 67.22
N SER A 589 -3.09 -38.00 66.23
CA SER A 589 -2.31 -39.23 66.33
C SER A 589 -1.25 -39.19 67.43
N SER A 590 -0.59 -38.04 67.63
CA SER A 590 0.40 -37.84 68.70
C SER A 590 -0.24 -37.92 70.09
N HIS A 591 -1.37 -37.24 70.30
CA HIS A 591 -1.99 -37.14 71.63
C HIS A 591 -2.97 -38.30 71.92
N ARG A 592 -3.37 -39.08 70.91
CA ARG A 592 -4.26 -40.24 71.08
C ARG A 592 -3.74 -41.21 72.11
N LYS A 593 -2.43 -41.48 72.14
CA LYS A 593 -1.81 -42.39 73.14
C LYS A 593 -1.97 -41.82 74.56
N THR A 594 -1.68 -40.54 74.74
CA THR A 594 -1.80 -39.84 76.04
C THR A 594 -3.25 -39.81 76.51
N VAL A 595 -4.20 -39.49 75.63
CA VAL A 595 -5.64 -39.46 75.96
C VAL A 595 -6.14 -40.86 76.32
N LEU A 596 -5.73 -41.91 75.60
CA LEU A 596 -6.09 -43.28 75.94
C LEU A 596 -5.47 -43.73 77.28
N GLN A 597 -4.24 -43.32 77.57
CA GLN A 597 -3.62 -43.57 78.87
C GLN A 597 -4.36 -42.87 80.00
N LEU A 598 -4.77 -41.61 79.78
CA LEU A 598 -5.56 -40.84 80.72
C LEU A 598 -6.95 -41.47 80.95
N ALA A 599 -7.64 -41.87 79.87
CA ALA A 599 -8.92 -42.57 79.97
C ALA A 599 -8.78 -43.86 80.78
N ASN A 600 -7.75 -44.67 80.50
CA ASN A 600 -7.47 -45.89 81.26
C ASN A 600 -7.10 -45.60 82.74
N THR A 601 -6.48 -44.47 83.06
CA THR A 601 -6.27 -44.06 84.47
C THR A 601 -7.59 -43.68 85.13
N VAL A 602 -8.43 -42.91 84.45
CA VAL A 602 -9.75 -42.49 84.96
C VAL A 602 -10.65 -43.71 85.19
N ASP A 603 -10.72 -44.64 84.24
CA ASP A 603 -11.51 -45.87 84.37
C ASP A 603 -11.02 -46.74 85.54
N ARG A 604 -9.69 -46.84 85.73
CA ARG A 604 -9.13 -47.55 86.88
C ARG A 604 -9.52 -46.91 88.21
N TYR A 605 -9.47 -45.59 88.32
CA TYR A 605 -9.91 -44.89 89.52
C TYR A 605 -11.43 -45.00 89.72
N ALA A 606 -12.23 -44.89 88.67
CA ALA A 606 -13.67 -45.06 88.72
C ALA A 606 -14.06 -46.47 89.22
N MET A 607 -13.41 -47.52 88.70
CA MET A 607 -13.63 -48.90 89.17
C MET A 607 -13.27 -49.09 90.65
N ARG A 608 -12.23 -48.42 91.16
CA ARG A 608 -11.84 -48.48 92.57
C ARG A 608 -12.86 -47.75 93.46
N LEU A 609 -13.40 -46.62 93.02
CA LEU A 609 -14.32 -45.79 93.80
C LEU A 609 -15.77 -46.28 93.83
N VAL A 610 -16.21 -47.06 92.83
CA VAL A 610 -17.59 -47.58 92.74
C VAL A 610 -17.83 -48.81 93.61
N GLN A 611 -16.78 -49.44 94.14
CA GLN A 611 -16.92 -50.63 94.99
C GLN A 611 -17.61 -50.27 96.33
N GLU A 612 -18.67 -50.99 96.69
CA GLU A 612 -19.25 -50.92 98.04
C GLU A 612 -18.28 -51.58 99.04
N PRO A 613 -17.83 -50.88 100.10
CA PRO A 613 -16.84 -51.42 101.02
C PRO A 613 -17.46 -52.54 101.87
N ARG A 614 -17.08 -53.79 101.56
CA ARG A 614 -17.52 -54.99 102.30
C ARG A 614 -16.60 -55.34 103.47
N ASP A 615 -15.41 -54.75 103.54
CA ASP A 615 -14.42 -54.90 104.62
C ASP A 615 -13.56 -53.62 104.81
N LEU A 616 -12.76 -53.58 105.89
CA LEU A 616 -11.88 -52.45 106.22
C LEU A 616 -10.76 -52.25 105.19
N ALA A 617 -10.35 -53.31 104.48
CA ALA A 617 -9.34 -53.24 103.44
C ALA A 617 -9.87 -52.51 102.20
N ALA A 618 -11.09 -52.82 101.75
CA ALA A 618 -11.77 -52.13 100.67
C ALA A 618 -12.01 -50.64 100.99
N LEU A 619 -12.38 -50.31 102.23
CA LEU A 619 -12.53 -48.91 102.66
C LEU A 619 -11.19 -48.15 102.61
N LYS A 620 -10.07 -48.79 103.02
CA LYS A 620 -8.73 -48.19 102.92
C LYS A 620 -8.31 -47.98 101.47
N ASP A 621 -8.60 -48.92 100.58
CA ASP A 621 -8.26 -48.82 99.15
C ASP A 621 -9.03 -47.71 98.43
N ILE A 622 -10.30 -47.49 98.81
CA ILE A 622 -11.13 -46.36 98.33
C ILE A 622 -10.59 -45.03 98.85
N LEU A 623 -10.27 -44.94 100.15
CA LEU A 623 -9.70 -43.71 100.74
C LEU A 623 -8.32 -43.38 100.17
N ALA A 624 -7.48 -44.39 99.90
CA ALA A 624 -6.20 -44.23 99.22
C ALA A 624 -6.40 -43.74 97.77
N ALA A 625 -7.36 -44.30 97.02
CA ALA A 625 -7.70 -43.82 95.68
C ALA A 625 -8.17 -42.36 95.68
N GLN A 626 -8.95 -41.95 96.70
CA GLN A 626 -9.39 -40.56 96.86
C GLN A 626 -8.24 -39.61 97.23
N ALA A 627 -7.30 -40.06 98.07
CA ALA A 627 -6.10 -39.29 98.40
C ALA A 627 -5.18 -39.13 97.19
N ASP A 628 -4.92 -40.21 96.46
CA ASP A 628 -4.12 -40.21 95.23
C ASP A 628 -4.72 -39.31 94.14
N LEU A 629 -6.05 -39.30 93.99
CA LEU A 629 -6.76 -38.39 93.09
C LEU A 629 -6.70 -36.94 93.55
N ARG A 630 -6.61 -36.67 94.86
CA ARG A 630 -6.46 -35.30 95.38
C ARG A 630 -5.03 -34.78 95.24
N GLU A 631 -4.03 -35.64 95.37
CA GLU A 631 -2.61 -35.27 95.22
C GLU A 631 -2.16 -35.22 93.75
N ASN A 632 -2.62 -36.15 92.91
CA ASN A 632 -2.24 -36.23 91.49
C ASN A 632 -3.30 -35.65 90.53
N GLY A 633 -4.41 -35.14 91.07
CA GLY A 633 -5.53 -34.58 90.30
C GLY A 633 -5.42 -33.08 90.02
N ASP A 634 -4.27 -32.45 90.27
CA ASP A 634 -3.96 -31.17 89.65
C ASP A 634 -3.77 -31.38 88.14
N PHE A 635 -4.91 -31.44 87.44
CA PHE A 635 -5.04 -31.34 86.01
C PHE A 635 -4.80 -29.88 85.54
N GLU A 636 -3.90 -29.15 86.19
CA GLU A 636 -3.36 -27.88 85.69
C GLU A 636 -2.00 -28.14 85.05
N GLN A 637 -2.04 -28.52 83.77
CA GLN A 637 -1.03 -28.14 82.78
C GLN A 637 -1.55 -28.32 81.34
#